data_AF-A0A2V7GK35-F1
#
_entry.id   AF-A0A2V7GK35-F1
#
_cell.length_a   1.000
_cell.length_b   1.000
_cell.length_c   1.000
_cell.angle_alpha   90.00
_cell.angle_beta   90.00
_cell.angle_gamma   90.00
#
_symmetry.space_group_name_H-M   'P 1'
#
loop_
_entity.id
_entity.type
_entity.pdbx_description
1 polymer ?
#
loop_
_entity_poly.entity_id
_entity_poly.type
_entity_poly.pdbx_seq_one_letter_code
_entity_poly.pdbx_strand_id
1 'polypeptide(L)'
;MSERRWPVPTAERLAELVGAALPFGLRSGSPRHAFHRDLYFDTPDGALRRRGASCRIRFDALDRRWLRFDAVVGGCEARVAEVEPRDILLGAAEPARRLRALVDPARLVVHTELEVERWARTAHFPLVPLPQLGLAYDTVTVRGSGAEPMFHELVLWRRRWAVLPVASVARALERRYGLLAAPAPTGRAERAAELRQALERGEASPAPTRRQVALVALAHGRIALCRAGTILRLPAEDGGGEEACRQALRRCFGHAEGEIRLLGVVPATDARPAVEVWLARRLRRDLTAAPPGELQWFAPDDVVARVGSPVLREPTTLAALAVAARSELVPEWSAAPLQRRGRGDSASDGEDGSRVTLSELRVPALPARALEADRPAPEQLINAHLSSLEFNARVLALAEESGTPLLARLRFLSIVSTNLDQFFMVEVGALKHRVAAGIGERSPDGLTPPEELDAIAIRLHALVARQYRCFHDLARGELSAHGIRVRDWDELGPDERGALDRRFAEEIAPLLTPKALTRAPGHPFPHCGDRRLSLAVVLRDEPGGPQHFAVVELPASVPRLQCSPGAIVPLEALVRAGLAALFPGREVVAAHAFRVTRAGDIQLDELATASFLQAVSEQVQRRPWGPVVRLEVEQTMPPALRELLQRELRFEESGMQSALGPSDVYEAPGLLDLSALSELATRAGPAGGTGGTGGGAARSGLDYAELTARDPFAGARSVSGVLDHGDVLVHHPYDSFEASFERFIAEAAEDPDVAAIKLTLYRPGGPSRIGELLRRAAAAGKDVSVFVELKARFDEQLNIGWAQSLEAAGIHVVTGLATLKTHAKIALVIRRAGGGGRTRRYAHIGSGNYNAETARAYSDLGLLTADAAIGDDLHRLFNELTGSSRPPQAQFRRLLVAPTDMLDRFLALIAREADHAHAGRGGRIRAKLNGLADVTVIRALYRAAQAGAIVDLIVRGICMLRPGVPGLSERIRVVSVLGRFLEHGRIYHFANGGEPEYYIGSADWRPRNLRRRVEVITPVRDPSAMARLDRLLEDELADPAAWTLASDGSYSRQLP
;
A
#
# COMPACT_ATOMS: atom_id res chain seq x y z
N MET A 1 -8.24 -10.04 -44.13
CA MET A 1 -9.17 -10.16 -42.96
C MET A 1 -10.31 -9.17 -43.17
N SER A 2 -11.57 -9.57 -42.96
CA SER A 2 -12.72 -8.67 -43.15
C SER A 2 -12.88 -7.73 -41.95
N GLU A 3 -12.30 -6.54 -42.07
CA GLU A 3 -12.51 -5.40 -41.16
C GLU A 3 -13.57 -4.48 -41.77
N ARG A 4 -14.41 -3.87 -40.93
CA ARG A 4 -15.38 -2.85 -41.35
C ARG A 4 -15.32 -1.65 -40.42
N ARG A 5 -15.39 -0.45 -41.01
CA ARG A 5 -15.25 0.83 -40.31
C ARG A 5 -16.45 1.71 -40.59
N TRP A 6 -16.90 2.45 -39.58
CA TRP A 6 -17.94 3.46 -39.70
C TRP A 6 -17.45 4.77 -39.08
N PRO A 7 -17.57 5.91 -39.78
CA PRO A 7 -17.40 7.20 -39.17
C PRO A 7 -18.52 7.42 -38.14
N VAL A 8 -18.16 7.99 -36.99
CA VAL A 8 -19.12 8.37 -35.94
C VAL A 8 -19.09 9.89 -35.84
N PRO A 9 -20.25 10.58 -35.87
CA PRO A 9 -20.27 12.03 -36.03
C PRO A 9 -19.79 12.80 -34.80
N THR A 10 -20.00 12.28 -33.59
CA THR A 10 -19.62 12.96 -32.34
C THR A 10 -19.05 12.01 -31.29
N ALA A 11 -18.30 12.57 -30.33
CA ALA A 11 -17.76 11.84 -29.19
C ALA A 11 -18.87 11.28 -28.29
N GLU A 12 -19.96 12.03 -28.07
CA GLU A 12 -21.11 11.57 -27.27
C GLU A 12 -21.74 10.34 -27.92
N ARG A 13 -21.93 10.37 -29.24
CA ARG A 13 -22.48 9.24 -29.97
C ARG A 13 -21.54 8.04 -29.93
N LEU A 14 -20.23 8.26 -29.96
CA LEU A 14 -19.24 7.20 -29.79
C LEU A 14 -19.36 6.57 -28.37
N ALA A 15 -19.48 7.39 -27.34
CA ALA A 15 -19.64 6.93 -25.95
C ALA A 15 -20.95 6.14 -25.73
N GLU A 16 -22.06 6.58 -26.33
CA GLU A 16 -23.32 5.81 -26.34
C GLU A 16 -23.12 4.42 -26.96
N LEU A 17 -22.40 4.34 -28.09
CA LEU A 17 -22.11 3.09 -28.78
C LEU A 17 -21.19 2.16 -27.97
N VAL A 18 -20.28 2.71 -27.15
CA VAL A 18 -19.43 1.93 -26.25
C VAL A 18 -20.27 1.17 -25.23
N GLY A 19 -21.34 1.78 -24.69
CA GLY A 19 -22.24 1.15 -23.72
C GLY A 19 -23.35 0.28 -24.33
N ALA A 20 -23.62 0.43 -25.62
CA ALA A 20 -24.81 -0.17 -26.25
C ALA A 20 -24.78 -1.71 -26.35
N ALA A 21 -25.96 -2.32 -26.39
CA ALA A 21 -26.16 -3.78 -26.43
C ALA A 21 -26.02 -4.38 -27.85
N LEU A 22 -25.07 -5.29 -28.04
CA LEU A 22 -24.80 -5.90 -29.34
C LEU A 22 -26.01 -6.68 -29.93
N PRO A 23 -26.13 -6.77 -31.27
CA PRO A 23 -27.20 -7.52 -31.93
C PRO A 23 -27.08 -9.03 -31.71
N PHE A 24 -28.15 -9.78 -32.01
CA PHE A 24 -28.21 -11.25 -31.94
C PHE A 24 -27.97 -11.86 -30.54
N GLY A 25 -28.20 -11.10 -29.47
CA GLY A 25 -28.00 -11.58 -28.10
C GLY A 25 -26.52 -11.85 -27.76
N LEU A 26 -25.59 -11.28 -28.53
CA LEU A 26 -24.15 -11.41 -28.25
C LEU A 26 -23.82 -10.79 -26.89
N ARG A 27 -23.11 -11.55 -26.06
CA ARG A 27 -22.54 -11.04 -24.82
C ARG A 27 -21.25 -10.31 -25.15
N SER A 28 -21.05 -9.19 -24.47
CA SER A 28 -19.87 -8.34 -24.61
C SER A 28 -19.07 -8.36 -23.30
N GLY A 29 -17.75 -8.39 -23.40
CA GLY A 29 -16.91 -8.02 -22.26
C GLY A 29 -17.05 -6.54 -21.89
N SER A 30 -16.60 -6.19 -20.69
CA SER A 30 -16.47 -4.80 -20.25
C SER A 30 -15.58 -4.02 -21.24
N PRO A 31 -15.96 -2.79 -21.62
CA PRO A 31 -15.12 -1.93 -22.45
C PRO A 31 -13.75 -1.71 -21.82
N ARG A 32 -12.68 -1.88 -22.61
CA ARG A 32 -11.31 -1.59 -22.19
C ARG A 32 -10.84 -0.31 -22.86
N HIS A 33 -10.30 0.60 -22.06
CA HIS A 33 -9.70 1.82 -22.56
C HIS A 33 -8.22 1.62 -22.87
N ALA A 34 -7.75 2.13 -24.01
CA ALA A 34 -6.38 2.06 -24.45
C ALA A 34 -6.00 3.34 -25.21
N PHE A 35 -4.74 3.72 -25.13
CA PHE A 35 -4.20 4.86 -25.87
C PHE A 35 -2.98 4.41 -26.68
N HIS A 36 -2.90 4.85 -27.93
CA HIS A 36 -1.71 4.68 -28.76
C HIS A 36 -1.55 5.80 -29.79
N ARG A 37 -0.30 6.12 -30.12
CA ARG A 37 0.15 7.08 -31.12
C ARG A 37 0.67 6.34 -32.33
N ASP A 38 0.21 6.67 -33.54
CA ASP A 38 0.67 6.12 -34.81
C ASP A 38 1.44 7.20 -35.60
N LEU A 39 2.74 6.99 -35.82
CA LEU A 39 3.55 7.76 -36.75
C LEU A 39 3.53 7.10 -38.13
N TYR A 40 2.93 7.73 -39.12
CA TYR A 40 2.95 7.27 -40.51
C TYR A 40 4.09 7.91 -41.27
N PHE A 41 4.86 7.08 -41.96
CA PHE A 41 6.03 7.48 -42.74
C PHE A 41 5.73 7.43 -44.23
N ASP A 42 6.21 8.44 -44.95
CA ASP A 42 6.31 8.42 -46.41
C ASP A 42 7.50 9.31 -46.83
N THR A 43 7.93 9.16 -48.07
CA THR A 43 8.83 10.13 -48.70
C THR A 43 8.09 11.44 -48.99
N PRO A 44 8.78 12.59 -49.08
CA PRO A 44 8.15 13.87 -49.44
C PRO A 44 7.32 13.82 -50.74
N ASP A 45 7.70 12.98 -51.69
CA ASP A 45 7.01 12.75 -52.95
C ASP A 45 5.93 11.64 -52.91
N GLY A 46 5.64 11.07 -51.73
CA GLY A 46 4.55 10.10 -51.55
C GLY A 46 4.77 8.74 -52.21
N ALA A 47 6.02 8.29 -52.35
CA ALA A 47 6.38 7.04 -53.03
C ALA A 47 5.72 5.78 -52.43
N LEU A 48 5.52 5.71 -51.10
CA LEU A 48 4.88 4.53 -50.49
C LEU A 48 3.39 4.47 -50.86
N ARG A 49 2.65 5.58 -50.72
CA ARG A 49 1.24 5.65 -51.10
C ARG A 49 1.00 5.33 -52.57
N ARG A 50 1.84 5.86 -53.48
CA ARG A 50 1.73 5.58 -54.93
C ARG A 50 1.90 4.09 -55.27
N ARG A 51 2.58 3.32 -54.41
CA ARG A 51 2.77 1.87 -54.54
C ARG A 51 1.76 1.04 -53.75
N GLY A 52 0.73 1.67 -53.20
CA GLY A 52 -0.28 1.00 -52.35
C GLY A 52 0.32 0.42 -51.07
N ALA A 53 1.40 1.03 -50.55
CA ALA A 53 2.07 0.63 -49.32
C ALA A 53 1.88 1.68 -48.22
N SER A 54 1.87 1.23 -46.96
CA SER A 54 1.88 2.11 -45.80
C SER A 54 2.85 1.61 -44.74
N CYS A 55 3.59 2.54 -44.14
CA CYS A 55 4.49 2.27 -43.04
C CYS A 55 4.05 3.10 -41.84
N ARG A 56 3.90 2.45 -40.67
CA ARG A 56 3.66 3.16 -39.42
C ARG A 56 4.47 2.60 -38.26
N ILE A 57 4.84 3.46 -37.33
CA ILE A 57 5.32 3.07 -36.00
C ILE A 57 4.23 3.44 -35.00
N ARG A 58 3.75 2.46 -34.24
CA ARG A 58 2.79 2.66 -33.15
C ARG A 58 3.50 2.67 -31.81
N PHE A 59 3.24 3.69 -31.01
CA PHE A 59 3.64 3.81 -29.60
C PHE A 59 2.37 3.63 -28.77
N ASP A 60 2.36 2.78 -27.75
CA ASP A 60 1.24 2.73 -26.82
C ASP A 60 1.50 3.53 -25.53
N ALA A 61 0.52 3.56 -24.63
CA ALA A 61 0.61 4.26 -23.35
C ALA A 61 1.76 3.81 -22.43
N LEU A 62 2.45 2.72 -22.76
CA LEU A 62 3.62 2.19 -22.05
C LEU A 62 4.92 2.38 -22.86
N ASP A 63 4.91 3.25 -23.87
CA ASP A 63 6.00 3.49 -24.82
C ASP A 63 6.44 2.23 -25.61
N ARG A 64 5.55 1.23 -25.74
CA ARG A 64 5.87 0.04 -26.54
C ARG A 64 5.70 0.36 -28.01
N ARG A 65 6.73 0.03 -28.80
CA ARG A 65 6.83 0.39 -30.21
C ARG A 65 6.54 -0.79 -31.12
N TRP A 66 5.64 -0.60 -32.08
CA TRP A 66 5.30 -1.58 -33.10
C TRP A 66 5.50 -0.97 -34.49
N LEU A 67 6.45 -1.50 -35.24
CA LEU A 67 6.61 -1.17 -36.64
C LEU A 67 5.66 -2.05 -37.46
N ARG A 68 4.78 -1.42 -38.23
CA ARG A 68 3.88 -2.09 -39.16
C ARG A 68 4.15 -1.60 -40.58
N PHE A 69 4.24 -2.56 -41.48
CA PHE A 69 4.36 -2.32 -42.91
C PHE A 69 3.27 -3.11 -43.62
N ASP A 70 2.36 -2.41 -44.29
CA ASP A 70 1.30 -3.00 -45.13
C ASP A 70 1.61 -2.72 -46.61
N ALA A 71 1.57 -3.75 -47.46
CA ALA A 71 1.67 -3.63 -48.91
C ALA A 71 0.59 -4.47 -49.61
N VAL A 72 0.48 -4.35 -50.93
CA VAL A 72 -0.51 -5.08 -51.76
C VAL A 72 -0.43 -6.60 -51.55
N VAL A 73 0.76 -7.15 -51.31
CA VAL A 73 1.00 -8.60 -51.12
C VAL A 73 0.86 -9.03 -49.65
N GLY A 74 0.30 -8.19 -48.79
CA GLY A 74 0.06 -8.47 -47.37
C GLY A 74 0.88 -7.60 -46.41
N GLY A 75 0.44 -7.57 -45.15
CA GLY A 75 1.05 -6.77 -44.10
C GLY A 75 1.82 -7.58 -43.07
N CYS A 76 2.80 -6.94 -42.45
CA CYS A 76 3.58 -7.48 -41.34
C CYS A 76 3.71 -6.41 -40.24
N GLU A 77 3.76 -6.86 -38.99
CA GLU A 77 3.86 -6.00 -37.82
C GLU A 77 4.81 -6.69 -36.83
N ALA A 78 5.74 -5.92 -36.27
CA ALA A 78 6.72 -6.42 -35.32
C ALA A 78 6.95 -5.38 -34.22
N ARG A 79 7.14 -5.87 -32.99
CA ARG A 79 7.61 -5.02 -31.89
C ARG A 79 9.08 -4.69 -32.09
N VAL A 80 9.48 -3.45 -31.80
CA VAL A 80 10.84 -2.94 -32.00
C VAL A 80 11.39 -2.36 -30.70
N ALA A 81 12.69 -2.55 -30.48
CA ALA A 81 13.37 -2.17 -29.24
C ALA A 81 14.10 -0.82 -29.38
N GLU A 82 14.51 -0.49 -30.60
CA GLU A 82 15.13 0.77 -30.98
C GLU A 82 14.22 1.95 -30.63
N VAL A 83 14.80 3.05 -30.14
CA VAL A 83 14.08 4.20 -29.61
C VAL A 83 13.80 5.23 -30.71
N GLU A 84 14.82 5.53 -31.53
CA GLU A 84 14.71 6.51 -32.59
C GLU A 84 13.93 5.94 -33.79
N PRO A 85 12.94 6.68 -34.33
CA PRO A 85 12.21 6.26 -35.52
C PRO A 85 13.13 5.89 -36.69
N ARG A 86 14.24 6.61 -36.86
CA ARG A 86 15.22 6.32 -37.89
C ARG A 86 15.88 4.94 -37.70
N ASP A 87 16.26 4.62 -36.46
CA ASP A 87 16.88 3.34 -36.11
C ASP A 87 15.88 2.18 -36.24
N ILE A 88 14.61 2.41 -35.88
CA ILE A 88 13.52 1.45 -36.07
C ILE A 88 13.34 1.11 -37.56
N LEU A 89 13.35 2.11 -38.44
CA LEU A 89 13.18 1.90 -39.90
C LEU A 89 14.41 1.24 -40.53
N LEU A 90 15.59 1.41 -39.93
CA LEU A 90 16.85 0.76 -40.31
C LEU A 90 17.09 -0.59 -39.63
N GLY A 91 16.28 -0.95 -38.63
CA GLY A 91 16.45 -2.11 -37.78
C GLY A 91 16.31 -3.47 -38.49
N ALA A 92 16.54 -4.55 -37.75
CA ALA A 92 16.55 -5.92 -38.30
C ALA A 92 15.14 -6.56 -38.40
N ALA A 93 14.11 -5.92 -37.84
CA ALA A 93 12.75 -6.43 -37.83
C ALA A 93 12.19 -6.67 -39.24
N GLU A 94 11.35 -7.69 -39.41
CA GLU A 94 10.78 -8.05 -40.72
C GLU A 94 10.10 -6.87 -41.45
N PRO A 95 9.27 -6.03 -40.79
CA PRO A 95 8.69 -4.86 -41.44
C PRO A 95 9.73 -3.86 -41.97
N ALA A 96 10.83 -3.64 -41.22
CA ALA A 96 11.90 -2.75 -41.63
C ALA A 96 12.67 -3.31 -42.85
N ARG A 97 12.90 -4.63 -42.90
CA ARG A 97 13.50 -5.30 -44.07
C ARG A 97 12.63 -5.18 -45.32
N ARG A 98 11.31 -5.41 -45.19
CA ARG A 98 10.37 -5.28 -46.32
C ARG A 98 10.24 -3.84 -46.80
N LEU A 99 10.26 -2.88 -45.89
CA LEU A 99 10.26 -1.44 -46.21
C LEU A 99 11.50 -1.05 -47.04
N ARG A 100 12.69 -1.50 -46.63
CA ARG A 100 13.97 -1.25 -47.33
C ARG A 100 14.01 -1.79 -48.75
N ALA A 101 13.25 -2.85 -49.05
CA ALA A 101 13.15 -3.38 -50.41
C ALA A 101 12.37 -2.46 -51.36
N LEU A 102 11.60 -1.50 -50.83
CA LEU A 102 10.75 -0.61 -51.62
C LEU A 102 11.27 0.82 -51.66
N VAL A 103 11.80 1.34 -50.56
CA VAL A 103 12.23 2.73 -50.45
C VAL A 103 13.45 2.85 -49.56
N ASP A 104 14.31 3.83 -49.84
CA ASP A 104 15.38 4.21 -48.95
C ASP A 104 14.80 4.82 -47.65
N PRO A 105 14.99 4.17 -46.48
CA PRO A 105 14.48 4.69 -45.21
C PRO A 105 15.03 6.05 -44.83
N ALA A 106 16.21 6.44 -45.32
CA ALA A 106 16.80 7.75 -45.04
C ALA A 106 15.98 8.91 -45.63
N ARG A 107 15.13 8.64 -46.62
CA ARG A 107 14.23 9.62 -47.25
C ARG A 107 12.84 9.67 -46.60
N LEU A 108 12.55 8.79 -45.65
CA LEU A 108 11.25 8.77 -44.99
C LEU A 108 11.14 9.87 -43.95
N VAL A 109 10.05 10.61 -44.01
CA VAL A 109 9.67 11.61 -43.02
C VAL A 109 8.33 11.23 -42.40
N VAL A 110 8.09 11.72 -41.18
CA VAL A 110 6.75 11.59 -40.56
C VAL A 110 5.79 12.44 -41.38
N HIS A 111 4.88 11.79 -42.09
CA HIS A 111 3.90 12.46 -42.94
C HIS A 111 2.59 12.74 -42.17
N THR A 112 2.19 11.81 -41.32
CA THR A 112 0.98 11.93 -40.50
C THR A 112 1.25 11.34 -39.13
N GLU A 113 0.97 12.13 -38.10
CA GLU A 113 0.96 11.63 -36.74
C GLU A 113 -0.48 11.57 -36.25
N LEU A 114 -0.89 10.41 -35.78
CA LEU A 114 -2.21 10.18 -35.21
C LEU A 114 -2.08 9.77 -33.77
N GLU A 115 -3.04 10.16 -32.97
CA GLU A 115 -3.23 9.64 -31.63
C GLU A 115 -4.62 9.07 -31.53
N VAL A 116 -4.72 7.92 -30.89
CA VAL A 116 -5.93 7.12 -30.89
C VAL A 116 -6.25 6.76 -29.46
N GLU A 117 -7.31 7.36 -28.97
CA GLU A 117 -7.99 6.93 -27.77
C GLU A 117 -9.02 5.87 -28.16
N ARG A 118 -8.84 4.65 -27.66
CA ARG A 118 -9.58 3.46 -28.07
C ARG A 118 -10.32 2.87 -26.89
N TRP A 119 -11.63 2.75 -27.03
CA TRP A 119 -12.41 1.78 -26.27
C TRP A 119 -12.53 0.50 -27.08
N ALA A 120 -12.25 -0.66 -26.48
CA ALA A 120 -12.34 -1.94 -27.16
C ALA A 120 -13.22 -2.92 -26.39
N ARG A 121 -14.09 -3.64 -27.11
CA ARG A 121 -14.91 -4.73 -26.57
C ARG A 121 -14.72 -5.97 -27.43
N THR A 122 -14.82 -7.13 -26.80
CA THR A 122 -14.94 -8.40 -27.53
C THR A 122 -16.35 -8.94 -27.38
N ALA A 123 -16.87 -9.54 -28.46
CA ALA A 123 -18.19 -10.16 -28.47
C ALA A 123 -18.06 -11.68 -28.60
N HIS A 124 -18.88 -12.41 -27.85
CA HIS A 124 -18.95 -13.88 -27.88
C HIS A 124 -20.41 -14.36 -27.77
N PHE A 125 -20.63 -15.64 -28.09
CA PHE A 125 -21.93 -16.27 -27.89
C PHE A 125 -22.15 -16.62 -26.41
N PRO A 126 -23.41 -16.73 -25.96
CA PRO A 126 -23.70 -17.20 -24.60
C PRO A 126 -23.12 -18.57 -24.25
N LEU A 127 -23.02 -19.47 -25.25
CA LEU A 127 -22.54 -20.85 -25.08
C LEU A 127 -21.08 -21.06 -25.53
N VAL A 128 -20.41 -20.03 -26.06
CA VAL A 128 -19.01 -20.12 -26.51
C VAL A 128 -18.18 -19.10 -25.72
N PRO A 129 -17.27 -19.55 -24.85
CA PRO A 129 -16.48 -18.64 -23.99
C PRO A 129 -15.42 -17.87 -24.78
N LEU A 130 -15.09 -18.29 -26.00
CA LEU A 130 -14.08 -17.65 -26.84
C LEU A 130 -14.63 -16.43 -27.62
N PRO A 131 -13.91 -15.29 -27.62
CA PRO A 131 -14.31 -14.10 -28.34
C PRO A 131 -14.31 -14.34 -29.86
N GLN A 132 -15.42 -13.99 -30.50
CA GLN A 132 -15.66 -14.16 -31.94
C GLN A 132 -15.35 -12.88 -32.72
N LEU A 133 -15.67 -11.71 -32.14
CA LEU A 133 -15.52 -10.42 -32.81
C LEU A 133 -14.77 -9.45 -31.90
N GLY A 134 -14.02 -8.53 -32.51
CA GLY A 134 -13.49 -7.35 -31.85
C GLY A 134 -14.21 -6.11 -32.33
N LEU A 135 -14.57 -5.23 -31.39
CA LEU A 135 -15.06 -3.89 -31.65
C LEU A 135 -14.08 -2.89 -31.05
N ALA A 136 -13.75 -1.84 -31.79
CA ALA A 136 -13.00 -0.70 -31.30
C ALA A 136 -13.76 0.59 -31.62
N TYR A 137 -13.84 1.47 -30.64
CA TYR A 137 -14.50 2.76 -30.70
C TYR A 137 -13.38 3.77 -30.47
N ASP A 138 -12.94 4.40 -31.55
CA ASP A 138 -11.73 5.19 -31.56
C ASP A 138 -12.06 6.67 -31.73
N THR A 139 -11.50 7.50 -30.84
CA THR A 139 -11.32 8.93 -31.06
C THR A 139 -9.89 9.11 -31.59
N VAL A 140 -9.78 9.63 -32.81
CA VAL A 140 -8.50 9.81 -33.51
C VAL A 140 -8.21 11.30 -33.62
N THR A 141 -7.10 11.74 -33.03
CA THR A 141 -6.58 13.11 -33.13
C THR A 141 -5.42 13.14 -34.11
N VAL A 142 -5.38 14.15 -34.99
CA VAL A 142 -4.29 14.36 -35.97
C VAL A 142 -3.37 15.46 -35.45
N ARG A 143 -2.06 15.19 -35.35
CA ARG A 143 -1.06 16.16 -34.92
C ARG A 143 -0.34 16.83 -36.10
N GLY A 144 0.09 18.09 -35.92
CA GLY A 144 1.05 18.75 -36.82
C GLY A 144 0.70 20.12 -37.40
N SER A 145 -0.39 20.77 -36.98
CA SER A 145 -0.64 22.20 -37.26
C SER A 145 -1.35 22.80 -36.04
N GLY A 146 -1.30 24.11 -35.83
CA GLY A 146 -1.73 24.78 -34.57
C GLY A 146 -3.17 24.51 -34.07
N ALA A 147 -3.95 23.71 -34.80
CA ALA A 147 -5.21 23.13 -34.38
C ALA A 147 -5.16 21.61 -34.63
N GLU A 148 -5.49 20.80 -33.62
CA GLU A 148 -5.46 19.33 -33.68
C GLU A 148 -6.86 18.78 -34.07
N PRO A 149 -7.17 18.56 -35.36
CA PRO A 149 -8.48 18.04 -35.71
C PRO A 149 -8.65 16.60 -35.23
N MET A 150 -9.87 16.23 -34.86
CA MET A 150 -10.21 14.86 -34.46
C MET A 150 -11.38 14.31 -35.26
N PHE A 151 -11.45 12.98 -35.35
CA PHE A 151 -12.60 12.26 -35.88
C PHE A 151 -12.86 11.00 -35.05
N HIS A 152 -14.11 10.52 -35.09
CA HIS A 152 -14.50 9.32 -34.37
C HIS A 152 -14.81 8.18 -35.34
N GLU A 153 -14.51 6.95 -34.95
CA GLU A 153 -14.83 5.76 -35.74
C GLU A 153 -15.16 4.53 -34.89
N LEU A 154 -16.05 3.70 -35.43
CA LEU A 154 -16.30 2.34 -34.97
C LEU A 154 -15.63 1.36 -35.93
N VAL A 155 -14.85 0.42 -35.41
CA VAL A 155 -14.16 -0.63 -36.16
C VAL A 155 -14.63 -1.99 -35.66
N LEU A 156 -15.04 -2.86 -36.59
CA LEU A 156 -15.42 -4.25 -36.34
C LEU A 156 -14.49 -5.18 -37.11
N TRP A 157 -13.92 -6.18 -36.45
CA TRP A 157 -13.12 -7.21 -37.12
C TRP A 157 -13.39 -8.62 -36.60
N ARG A 158 -13.15 -9.60 -37.47
CA ARG A 158 -13.23 -11.04 -37.16
C ARG A 158 -11.97 -11.52 -36.45
N ARG A 159 -12.10 -12.38 -35.43
CA ARG A 159 -10.97 -13.19 -34.92
C ARG A 159 -10.67 -14.36 -35.87
N ARG A 160 -9.42 -14.84 -35.91
CA ARG A 160 -8.99 -15.90 -36.85
C ARG A 160 -9.81 -17.19 -36.70
N TRP A 161 -10.21 -17.55 -35.49
CA TRP A 161 -11.03 -18.73 -35.15
C TRP A 161 -12.54 -18.47 -35.13
N ALA A 162 -13.00 -17.27 -35.48
CA ALA A 162 -14.41 -16.95 -35.32
C ALA A 162 -15.29 -17.62 -36.38
N VAL A 163 -16.45 -18.14 -36.01
CA VAL A 163 -17.42 -18.74 -36.95
C VAL A 163 -18.45 -17.73 -37.49
N LEU A 164 -18.49 -16.54 -36.89
CA LEU A 164 -19.51 -15.52 -37.15
C LEU A 164 -19.17 -14.65 -38.38
N PRO A 165 -20.06 -14.50 -39.38
CA PRO A 165 -19.82 -13.61 -40.51
C PRO A 165 -19.88 -12.14 -40.10
N VAL A 166 -18.75 -11.42 -40.20
CA VAL A 166 -18.66 -9.97 -39.93
C VAL A 166 -19.72 -9.17 -40.69
N ALA A 167 -20.02 -9.56 -41.93
CA ALA A 167 -20.99 -8.87 -42.78
C ALA A 167 -22.43 -8.92 -42.23
N SER A 168 -22.81 -9.96 -41.50
CA SER A 168 -24.14 -10.09 -40.90
C SER A 168 -24.28 -9.21 -39.66
N VAL A 169 -23.23 -9.15 -38.83
CA VAL A 169 -23.18 -8.29 -37.64
C VAL A 169 -23.08 -6.82 -38.03
N ALA A 170 -22.27 -6.51 -39.05
CA ALA A 170 -22.21 -5.18 -39.64
C ALA A 170 -23.59 -4.66 -40.06
N ARG A 171 -24.34 -5.43 -40.87
CA ARG A 171 -25.70 -5.05 -41.29
C ARG A 171 -26.69 -4.91 -40.14
N ALA A 172 -26.50 -5.66 -39.06
CA ALA A 172 -27.34 -5.54 -37.87
C ALA A 172 -26.99 -4.29 -37.05
N LEU A 173 -25.71 -3.94 -36.91
CA LEU A 173 -25.27 -2.70 -36.28
C LEU A 173 -25.73 -1.47 -37.07
N GLU A 174 -25.62 -1.51 -38.40
CA GLU A 174 -26.10 -0.47 -39.31
C GLU A 174 -27.60 -0.18 -39.09
N ARG A 175 -28.43 -1.23 -39.11
CA ARG A 175 -29.89 -1.08 -38.88
C ARG A 175 -30.25 -0.65 -37.47
N ARG A 176 -29.56 -1.18 -36.45
CA ARG A 176 -29.90 -0.91 -35.04
C ARG A 176 -29.47 0.47 -34.57
N TYR A 177 -28.32 0.96 -35.03
CA TYR A 177 -27.71 2.18 -34.52
C TYR A 177 -27.66 3.33 -35.55
N GLY A 178 -28.18 3.11 -36.76
CA GLY A 178 -28.21 4.12 -37.82
C GLY A 178 -26.82 4.47 -38.34
N LEU A 179 -25.90 3.50 -38.40
CA LEU A 179 -24.55 3.73 -38.90
C LEU A 179 -24.57 3.81 -40.44
N LEU A 180 -24.09 4.91 -41.01
CA LEU A 180 -23.94 5.07 -42.45
C LEU A 180 -22.66 4.36 -42.90
N ALA A 181 -22.76 3.46 -43.88
CA ALA A 181 -21.60 2.79 -44.46
C ALA A 181 -20.74 3.81 -45.23
N ALA A 182 -19.44 3.90 -44.90
CA ALA A 182 -18.52 4.77 -45.63
C ALA A 182 -18.23 4.22 -47.04
N PRO A 183 -18.04 5.07 -48.06
CA PRO A 183 -17.59 4.66 -49.38
C PRO A 183 -16.13 4.19 -49.32
N ALA A 184 -15.90 2.89 -49.54
CA ALA A 184 -14.61 2.18 -49.40
C ALA A 184 -13.91 2.39 -48.02
N PRO A 185 -13.10 1.42 -47.54
CA PRO A 185 -12.33 1.65 -46.31
C PRO A 185 -11.15 2.59 -46.62
N THR A 186 -11.35 3.90 -46.54
CA THR A 186 -10.22 4.86 -46.52
C THR A 186 -9.41 4.66 -45.24
N GLY A 187 -8.09 4.67 -45.36
CA GLY A 187 -7.17 4.48 -44.24
C GLY A 187 -7.24 5.67 -43.26
N ARG A 188 -6.87 5.46 -41.99
CA ARG A 188 -6.84 6.57 -41.00
C ARG A 188 -5.93 7.72 -41.43
N ALA A 189 -4.80 7.40 -42.06
CA ALA A 189 -3.84 8.39 -42.53
C ALA A 189 -4.40 9.27 -43.67
N GLU A 190 -5.25 8.70 -44.54
CA GLU A 190 -5.91 9.44 -45.63
C GLU A 190 -6.98 10.36 -45.08
N ARG A 191 -7.87 9.84 -44.22
CA ARG A 191 -8.90 10.66 -43.53
C ARG A 191 -8.27 11.80 -42.73
N ALA A 192 -7.15 11.55 -42.07
CA ALA A 192 -6.41 12.58 -41.36
C ALA A 192 -5.75 13.63 -42.26
N ALA A 193 -5.40 13.27 -43.50
CA ALA A 193 -4.90 14.22 -44.50
C ALA A 193 -6.04 15.08 -45.07
N GLU A 194 -7.18 14.48 -45.40
CA GLU A 194 -8.40 15.17 -45.84
C GLU A 194 -8.89 16.17 -44.79
N LEU A 195 -8.92 15.74 -43.53
CA LEU A 195 -9.37 16.57 -42.41
C LEU A 195 -8.41 17.75 -42.16
N ARG A 196 -7.09 17.55 -42.32
CA ARG A 196 -6.11 18.65 -42.27
C ARG A 196 -6.33 19.64 -43.42
N GLN A 197 -6.51 19.17 -44.64
CA GLN A 197 -6.78 20.02 -45.80
C GLN A 197 -8.09 20.80 -45.67
N ALA A 198 -9.12 20.22 -45.05
CA ALA A 198 -10.38 20.92 -44.76
C ALA A 198 -10.17 22.01 -43.71
N LEU A 199 -9.37 21.74 -42.67
CA LEU A 199 -9.06 22.71 -41.62
C LEU A 199 -8.19 23.87 -42.15
N GLU A 200 -7.21 23.59 -43.00
CA GLU A 200 -6.39 24.60 -43.71
C GLU A 200 -7.23 25.50 -44.62
N ARG A 201 -8.33 24.97 -45.18
CA ARG A 201 -9.30 25.73 -45.97
C ARG A 201 -10.35 26.47 -45.12
N GLY A 202 -10.30 26.35 -43.80
CA GLY A 202 -11.28 26.97 -42.88
C GLY A 202 -12.66 26.30 -42.88
N GLU A 203 -12.79 25.10 -43.46
CA GLU A 203 -14.04 24.35 -43.59
C GLU A 203 -14.36 23.51 -42.34
N ALA A 204 -13.46 23.43 -41.37
CA ALA A 204 -13.59 22.66 -40.14
C ALA A 204 -13.07 23.43 -38.91
N SER A 205 -13.76 23.30 -37.77
CA SER A 205 -13.34 23.91 -36.50
C SER A 205 -12.39 22.99 -35.70
N PRO A 206 -11.38 23.54 -34.99
CA PRO A 206 -10.54 22.77 -34.07
C PRO A 206 -11.38 22.17 -32.95
N ALA A 207 -11.13 20.91 -32.60
CA ALA A 207 -11.73 20.34 -31.41
C ALA A 207 -10.98 20.80 -30.15
N PRO A 208 -11.67 21.05 -29.02
CA PRO A 208 -11.01 21.43 -27.78
C PRO A 208 -10.10 20.29 -27.28
N THR A 209 -8.80 20.56 -27.18
CA THR A 209 -7.79 19.63 -26.67
C THR A 209 -7.95 19.43 -25.16
N ARG A 210 -8.38 18.23 -24.74
CA ARG A 210 -8.40 17.81 -23.32
C ARG A 210 -7.05 17.24 -22.87
N ARG A 211 -5.93 17.92 -23.16
CA ARG A 211 -4.59 17.44 -22.83
C ARG A 211 -3.72 18.52 -22.22
N GLN A 212 -2.78 18.09 -21.40
CA GLN A 212 -1.85 18.96 -20.71
C GLN A 212 -0.44 18.35 -20.69
N VAL A 213 0.58 19.19 -20.83
CA VAL A 213 1.97 18.85 -20.49
C VAL A 213 2.22 19.30 -19.06
N ALA A 214 2.76 18.42 -18.22
CA ALA A 214 3.32 18.75 -16.91
C ALA A 214 4.84 18.62 -16.96
N LEU A 215 5.55 19.64 -16.49
CA LEU A 215 6.99 19.76 -16.61
C LEU A 215 7.69 19.59 -15.25
N VAL A 216 8.47 18.52 -15.13
CA VAL A 216 9.40 18.27 -14.02
C VAL A 216 10.74 18.90 -14.37
N ALA A 217 10.95 20.15 -13.97
CA ALA A 217 12.21 20.85 -14.18
C ALA A 217 13.19 20.56 -13.02
N LEU A 218 14.38 20.06 -13.36
CA LEU A 218 15.45 19.75 -12.41
C LEU A 218 16.67 20.63 -12.63
N ALA A 219 17.13 21.28 -11.56
CA ALA A 219 18.39 22.00 -11.51
C ALA A 219 19.02 21.88 -10.12
N HIS A 220 20.33 21.64 -10.05
CA HIS A 220 21.09 21.52 -8.79
C HIS A 220 20.46 20.55 -7.77
N GLY A 221 19.91 19.42 -8.24
CA GLY A 221 19.26 18.44 -7.36
C GLY A 221 17.88 18.85 -6.83
N ARG A 222 17.30 19.95 -7.32
CA ARG A 222 16.01 20.50 -6.88
C ARG A 222 14.97 20.49 -7.98
N ILE A 223 13.70 20.43 -7.59
CA ILE A 223 12.53 20.44 -8.46
C ILE A 223 11.85 21.81 -8.38
N ALA A 224 11.48 22.37 -9.53
CA ALA A 224 10.73 23.61 -9.57
C ALA A 224 9.22 23.37 -9.42
N LEU A 225 8.56 24.16 -8.56
CA LEU A 225 7.10 24.20 -8.41
C LEU A 225 6.63 25.66 -8.51
N CYS A 226 5.48 25.88 -9.14
CA CYS A 226 4.81 27.18 -9.19
C CYS A 226 3.84 27.30 -8.01
N ARG A 227 3.87 28.44 -7.33
CA ARG A 227 2.95 28.81 -6.27
C ARG A 227 1.73 29.53 -6.85
N ALA A 228 0.55 28.98 -6.62
CA ALA A 228 -0.74 29.61 -6.92
C ALA A 228 -1.51 29.78 -5.59
N GLY A 229 -1.42 30.97 -5.00
CA GLY A 229 -1.96 31.23 -3.65
C GLY A 229 -1.24 30.39 -2.57
N THR A 230 -1.96 29.47 -1.94
CA THR A 230 -1.42 28.54 -0.92
C THR A 230 -1.06 27.17 -1.50
N ILE A 231 -1.25 26.95 -2.81
CA ILE A 231 -1.05 25.66 -3.47
C ILE A 231 0.24 25.71 -4.29
N LEU A 232 0.98 24.60 -4.29
CA LEU A 232 2.11 24.32 -5.16
C LEU A 232 1.67 23.36 -6.27
N ARG A 233 2.07 23.66 -7.50
CA ARG A 233 1.82 22.84 -8.69
C ARG A 233 3.06 22.74 -9.56
N LEU A 234 3.18 21.66 -10.33
CA LEU A 234 4.19 21.63 -11.40
C LEU A 234 3.84 22.66 -12.48
N PRO A 235 4.83 23.25 -13.16
CA PRO A 235 4.60 24.00 -14.38
C PRO A 235 3.84 23.13 -15.39
N ALA A 236 2.73 23.64 -15.93
CA ALA A 236 1.89 22.89 -16.87
C ALA A 236 1.31 23.76 -17.99
N GLU A 237 1.19 23.23 -19.20
CA GLU A 237 0.66 23.92 -20.38
C GLU A 237 -0.40 23.07 -21.06
N ASP A 238 -1.47 23.69 -21.55
CA ASP A 238 -2.50 22.99 -22.31
C ASP A 238 -1.96 22.59 -23.70
N GLY A 239 -2.39 21.43 -24.20
CA GLY A 239 -1.83 20.82 -25.41
C GLY A 239 -0.97 19.58 -25.10
N GLY A 240 -0.22 19.11 -26.08
CA GLY A 240 0.62 17.92 -25.97
C GLY A 240 1.87 18.00 -26.84
N GLY A 241 2.81 17.08 -26.60
CA GLY A 241 4.05 16.99 -27.35
C GLY A 241 5.12 18.00 -26.95
N GLU A 242 6.21 17.98 -27.73
CA GLU A 242 7.43 18.72 -27.44
C GLU A 242 7.22 20.25 -27.47
N GLU A 243 6.36 20.75 -28.37
CA GLU A 243 6.13 22.20 -28.50
C GLU A 243 5.42 22.79 -27.28
N ALA A 244 4.38 22.10 -26.77
CA ALA A 244 3.71 22.49 -25.53
C ALA A 244 4.68 22.44 -24.32
N CYS A 245 5.58 21.45 -24.29
CA CYS A 245 6.66 21.38 -23.30
C CYS A 245 7.63 22.56 -23.40
N ARG A 246 8.07 22.92 -24.61
CA ARG A 246 8.93 24.09 -24.85
C ARG A 246 8.21 25.40 -24.53
N GLN A 247 6.90 25.48 -24.75
CA GLN A 247 6.08 26.62 -24.34
C GLN A 247 5.99 26.73 -22.80
N ALA A 248 5.75 25.62 -22.10
CA ALA A 248 5.76 25.57 -20.64
C ALA A 248 7.11 26.04 -20.08
N LEU A 249 8.22 25.55 -20.66
CA LEU A 249 9.57 25.98 -20.33
C LEU A 249 9.76 27.49 -20.57
N ARG A 250 9.35 27.99 -21.72
CA ARG A 250 9.49 29.41 -22.06
C ARG A 250 8.70 30.32 -21.15
N ARG A 251 7.47 29.92 -20.81
CA ARG A 251 6.57 30.69 -19.95
C ARG A 251 7.08 30.73 -18.51
N CYS A 252 7.54 29.60 -17.97
CA CYS A 252 7.92 29.49 -16.57
C CYS A 252 9.39 29.87 -16.30
N PHE A 253 10.28 29.68 -17.27
CA PHE A 253 11.73 29.86 -17.12
C PHE A 253 12.32 30.89 -18.10
N GLY A 254 11.52 31.56 -18.93
CA GLY A 254 11.98 32.56 -19.91
C GLY A 254 12.69 31.94 -21.12
N HIS A 255 13.76 32.55 -21.64
CA HIS A 255 14.55 31.99 -22.76
C HIS A 255 15.42 30.77 -22.37
N ALA A 256 15.04 30.00 -21.36
CA ALA A 256 15.80 28.83 -20.94
C ALA A 256 15.72 27.72 -21.99
N GLU A 257 16.88 27.34 -22.53
CA GLU A 257 17.04 26.10 -23.29
C GLU A 257 17.42 24.96 -22.35
N GLY A 258 16.80 23.79 -22.51
CA GLY A 258 17.05 22.61 -21.69
C GLY A 258 16.87 21.33 -22.49
N GLU A 259 17.53 20.26 -22.02
CA GLU A 259 17.33 18.92 -22.55
C GLU A 259 15.99 18.40 -22.00
N ILE A 260 15.03 18.17 -22.91
CA ILE A 260 13.69 17.67 -22.55
C ILE A 260 13.53 16.20 -22.91
N ARG A 261 12.87 15.45 -22.02
CA ARG A 261 12.59 14.03 -22.21
C ARG A 261 11.20 13.69 -21.70
N LEU A 262 10.42 12.93 -22.46
CA LEU A 262 9.14 12.41 -21.98
C LEU A 262 9.41 11.32 -20.94
N LEU A 263 8.86 11.47 -19.73
CA LEU A 263 8.92 10.46 -18.66
C LEU A 263 7.77 9.46 -18.75
N GLY A 264 6.61 9.90 -19.25
CA GLY A 264 5.44 9.04 -19.42
C GLY A 264 4.16 9.83 -19.62
N VAL A 265 3.06 9.12 -19.87
CA VAL A 265 1.73 9.72 -20.06
C VAL A 265 0.79 9.15 -19.01
N VAL A 266 0.02 10.02 -18.38
CA VAL A 266 -1.02 9.66 -17.43
C VAL A 266 -2.38 9.80 -18.12
N PRO A 267 -3.23 8.75 -18.12
CA PRO A 267 -4.53 8.81 -18.77
C PRO A 267 -5.44 9.86 -18.13
N ALA A 268 -6.39 10.38 -18.91
CA ALA A 268 -7.42 11.29 -18.43
C ALA A 268 -8.32 10.62 -17.38
N THR A 269 -8.87 11.44 -16.49
CA THR A 269 -9.93 11.06 -15.54
C THR A 269 -11.03 12.14 -15.59
N ASP A 270 -12.13 11.92 -14.88
CA ASP A 270 -13.19 12.93 -14.76
C ASP A 270 -12.69 14.25 -14.12
N ALA A 271 -11.59 14.18 -13.35
CA ALA A 271 -11.03 15.31 -12.60
C ALA A 271 -9.83 15.98 -13.30
N ARG A 272 -9.19 15.32 -14.27
CA ARG A 272 -8.03 15.90 -14.98
C ARG A 272 -7.91 15.40 -16.43
N PRO A 273 -7.38 16.23 -17.35
CA PRO A 273 -7.06 15.81 -18.71
C PRO A 273 -6.00 14.71 -18.73
N ALA A 274 -5.73 14.15 -19.92
CA ALA A 274 -4.55 13.31 -20.10
C ALA A 274 -3.30 14.19 -19.95
N VAL A 275 -2.32 13.70 -19.19
CA VAL A 275 -1.13 14.47 -18.82
C VAL A 275 0.11 13.82 -19.40
N GLU A 276 0.84 14.53 -20.26
CA GLU A 276 2.20 14.13 -20.65
C GLU A 276 3.20 14.69 -19.64
N VAL A 277 4.01 13.83 -19.04
CA VAL A 277 4.97 14.23 -18.01
C VAL A 277 6.35 14.33 -18.65
N TRP A 278 6.89 15.54 -18.69
CA TRP A 278 8.16 15.84 -19.33
C TRP A 278 9.20 16.24 -18.27
N LEU A 279 10.41 15.75 -18.42
CA LEU A 279 11.59 16.12 -17.66
C LEU A 279 12.36 17.19 -18.42
N ALA A 280 12.77 18.26 -17.74
CA ALA A 280 13.74 19.21 -18.26
C ALA A 280 15.00 19.26 -17.38
N ARG A 281 16.17 19.09 -18.00
CA ARG A 281 17.49 19.15 -17.35
C ARG A 281 18.43 20.09 -18.12
N ARG A 282 19.59 20.40 -17.51
CA ARG A 282 20.66 21.23 -18.10
C ARG A 282 20.15 22.60 -18.57
N LEU A 283 19.28 23.20 -17.78
CA LEU A 283 18.69 24.50 -18.06
C LEU A 283 19.80 25.57 -18.13
N ARG A 284 20.04 26.12 -19.33
CA ARG A 284 21.10 27.10 -19.59
C ARG A 284 20.67 28.51 -19.17
N ARG A 285 20.70 28.80 -17.87
CA ARG A 285 20.68 30.16 -17.30
C ARG A 285 21.13 30.13 -15.84
N ASP A 286 21.56 31.27 -15.30
CA ASP A 286 21.71 31.45 -13.86
C ASP A 286 20.32 31.47 -13.20
N LEU A 287 19.78 30.28 -12.93
CA LEU A 287 18.45 30.05 -12.37
C LEU A 287 18.32 30.53 -10.91
N THR A 288 19.40 31.05 -10.33
CA THR A 288 19.43 31.73 -9.02
C THR A 288 18.97 33.19 -9.12
N ALA A 289 19.00 33.80 -10.32
CA ALA A 289 18.42 35.12 -10.56
C ALA A 289 16.89 35.00 -10.64
N ALA A 290 16.22 35.49 -9.59
CA ALA A 290 14.79 35.42 -9.30
C ALA A 290 13.87 35.23 -10.54
N PRO A 291 13.27 34.03 -10.72
CA PRO A 291 12.21 33.83 -11.72
C PRO A 291 10.98 34.69 -11.36
N PRO A 292 10.06 34.98 -12.32
CA PRO A 292 8.82 35.72 -12.04
C PRO A 292 8.13 35.11 -10.82
N GLY A 293 7.69 35.96 -9.87
CA GLY A 293 7.55 35.70 -8.42
C GLY A 293 6.68 34.52 -7.91
N GLU A 294 6.28 33.59 -8.76
CA GLU A 294 5.54 32.36 -8.43
C GLU A 294 6.40 31.09 -8.42
N LEU A 295 7.56 31.03 -9.09
CA LEU A 295 8.36 29.80 -9.19
C LEU A 295 9.31 29.61 -8.00
N GLN A 296 9.37 28.40 -7.43
CA GLN A 296 10.21 28.05 -6.27
C GLN A 296 10.90 26.69 -6.45
N TRP A 297 12.11 26.55 -5.93
CA TRP A 297 12.92 25.33 -6.02
C TRP A 297 12.92 24.56 -4.70
N PHE A 298 12.57 23.28 -4.75
CA PHE A 298 12.46 22.40 -3.58
C PHE A 298 13.41 21.21 -3.69
N ALA A 299 13.98 20.80 -2.56
CA ALA A 299 14.59 19.48 -2.47
C ALA A 299 13.52 18.39 -2.68
N PRO A 300 13.84 17.24 -3.31
CA PRO A 300 12.90 16.15 -3.48
C PRO A 300 12.26 15.69 -2.17
N ASP A 301 13.02 15.59 -1.08
CA ASP A 301 12.49 15.24 0.24
C ASP A 301 11.47 16.25 0.77
N ASP A 302 11.63 17.54 0.44
CA ASP A 302 10.67 18.58 0.82
C ASP A 302 9.35 18.44 0.04
N VAL A 303 9.40 18.03 -1.23
CA VAL A 303 8.22 17.72 -2.04
C VAL A 303 7.54 16.44 -1.51
N VAL A 304 8.35 15.41 -1.24
CA VAL A 304 7.95 14.14 -0.63
C VAL A 304 7.57 14.29 0.84
N ALA A 305 7.75 15.42 1.51
CA ALA A 305 7.16 15.66 2.83
C ALA A 305 5.78 16.35 2.73
N ARG A 306 5.48 16.99 1.59
CA ARG A 306 4.30 17.84 1.40
C ARG A 306 3.19 17.22 0.56
N VAL A 307 3.47 16.23 -0.30
CA VAL A 307 2.41 15.57 -1.10
C VAL A 307 1.25 15.08 -0.23
N GLY A 308 0.02 15.41 -0.62
CA GLY A 308 -1.20 15.13 0.13
C GLY A 308 -1.54 16.13 1.24
N SER A 309 -0.68 17.12 1.51
CA SER A 309 -1.06 18.29 2.32
C SER A 309 -1.95 19.24 1.50
N PRO A 310 -2.67 20.18 2.14
CA PRO A 310 -3.43 21.22 1.44
C PRO A 310 -2.59 22.06 0.46
N VAL A 311 -1.27 22.11 0.67
CA VAL A 311 -0.31 22.84 -0.16
C VAL A 311 0.04 22.07 -1.44
N LEU A 312 0.09 20.74 -1.42
CA LEU A 312 0.54 19.95 -2.57
C LEU A 312 -0.35 18.72 -2.78
N ARG A 313 -1.54 18.96 -3.34
CA ARG A 313 -2.55 17.93 -3.63
C ARG A 313 -3.28 18.12 -4.95
N GLU A 314 -2.74 18.97 -5.84
CA GLU A 314 -3.36 19.23 -7.14
C GLU A 314 -3.26 17.98 -8.03
N PRO A 315 -4.37 17.50 -8.64
CA PRO A 315 -4.42 16.19 -9.30
C PRO A 315 -3.40 15.99 -10.44
N THR A 316 -3.21 16.97 -11.33
CA THR A 316 -2.21 16.88 -12.42
C THR A 316 -0.80 16.78 -11.85
N THR A 317 -0.50 17.58 -10.83
CA THR A 317 0.79 17.60 -10.15
C THR A 317 1.06 16.27 -9.43
N LEU A 318 0.09 15.71 -8.71
CA LEU A 318 0.24 14.41 -8.07
C LEU A 318 0.51 13.31 -9.10
N ALA A 319 -0.29 13.26 -10.16
CA ALA A 319 -0.10 12.29 -11.23
C ALA A 319 1.29 12.40 -11.88
N ALA A 320 1.74 13.62 -12.18
CA ALA A 320 3.04 13.86 -12.79
C ALA A 320 4.21 13.53 -11.86
N LEU A 321 4.13 13.91 -10.57
CA LEU A 321 5.13 13.55 -9.57
C LEU A 321 5.17 12.02 -9.33
N ALA A 322 4.04 11.31 -9.41
CA ALA A 322 4.02 9.85 -9.32
C ALA A 322 4.72 9.17 -10.51
N VAL A 323 4.73 9.81 -11.69
CA VAL A 323 5.57 9.37 -12.82
C VAL A 323 7.04 9.66 -12.57
N ALA A 324 7.36 10.86 -12.08
CA ALA A 324 8.74 11.24 -11.77
C ALA A 324 9.36 10.34 -10.70
N ALA A 325 8.61 10.03 -9.63
CA ALA A 325 9.08 9.27 -8.47
C ALA A 325 9.58 7.86 -8.77
N ARG A 326 9.12 7.26 -9.87
CA ARG A 326 9.52 5.92 -10.32
C ARG A 326 10.50 5.91 -11.49
N SER A 327 10.84 7.08 -12.03
CA SER A 327 11.69 7.18 -13.22
C SER A 327 13.17 7.18 -12.83
N GLU A 328 13.95 6.28 -13.44
CA GLU A 328 15.41 6.28 -13.33
C GLU A 328 16.05 7.56 -13.89
N LEU A 329 15.33 8.34 -14.70
CA LEU A 329 15.79 9.62 -15.24
C LEU A 329 15.74 10.76 -14.19
N VAL A 330 15.13 10.50 -13.03
CA VAL A 330 15.04 11.39 -11.87
C VAL A 330 15.67 10.71 -10.64
N PRO A 331 16.98 10.36 -10.69
CA PRO A 331 17.66 9.71 -9.56
C PRO A 331 17.65 10.61 -8.30
N GLU A 332 17.52 11.92 -8.45
CA GLU A 332 17.36 12.86 -7.34
C GLU A 332 16.19 12.48 -6.40
N TRP A 333 15.16 11.84 -6.93
CA TRP A 333 14.02 11.36 -6.13
C TRP A 333 14.40 10.22 -5.18
N SER A 334 15.37 9.40 -5.57
CA SER A 334 15.83 8.23 -4.84
C SER A 334 17.20 8.42 -4.18
N ALA A 335 17.99 9.43 -4.54
CA ALA A 335 19.36 9.64 -4.08
C ALA A 335 19.54 10.65 -2.93
N ALA A 336 18.45 11.25 -2.43
CA ALA A 336 18.55 12.29 -1.40
C ALA A 336 19.20 11.77 -0.09
N PRO A 337 20.22 12.47 0.44
CA PRO A 337 20.97 12.04 1.62
C PRO A 337 20.19 12.25 2.93
N LEU A 338 20.37 11.29 3.84
CA LEU A 338 19.79 11.17 5.19
C LEU A 338 20.36 12.19 6.22
N GLN A 339 20.47 13.48 5.88
CA GLN A 339 20.88 14.48 6.87
C GLN A 339 20.07 15.77 6.77
N ARG A 340 19.04 15.88 7.62
CA ARG A 340 18.81 17.16 8.30
C ARG A 340 19.88 17.27 9.38
N ARG A 341 21.08 17.76 9.02
CA ARG A 341 22.04 18.25 10.01
C ARG A 341 21.34 19.30 10.87
N GLY A 342 21.61 19.25 12.17
CA GLY A 342 21.18 20.25 13.12
C GLY A 342 21.53 21.66 12.64
N ARG A 343 20.72 22.63 13.05
CA ARG A 343 21.06 24.05 12.96
C ARG A 343 22.35 24.28 13.74
N GLY A 344 23.49 24.22 13.06
CA GLY A 344 24.80 24.41 13.66
C GLY A 344 25.89 23.80 12.80
N ASP A 345 26.22 24.45 11.68
CA ASP A 345 27.59 24.91 11.46
C ASP A 345 27.72 25.75 10.18
N SER A 346 28.31 26.93 10.39
CA SER A 346 28.98 27.87 9.49
C SER A 346 28.47 28.09 8.05
N ALA A 347 28.00 29.32 7.85
CA ALA A 347 27.90 30.03 6.59
C ALA A 347 29.23 30.09 5.82
N SER A 348 29.22 29.66 4.55
CA SER A 348 29.81 30.33 3.39
C SER A 348 29.82 29.36 2.20
N ASP A 349 28.80 29.46 1.34
CA ASP A 349 28.92 29.42 -0.13
C ASP A 349 27.53 29.28 -0.78
N GLY A 350 27.05 30.36 -1.40
CA GLY A 350 25.91 30.34 -2.33
C GLY A 350 24.52 30.70 -1.76
N GLU A 351 24.42 31.65 -0.82
CA GLU A 351 23.14 32.25 -0.42
C GLU A 351 22.82 33.48 -1.27
N ASP A 352 22.02 33.33 -2.33
CA ASP A 352 20.95 34.30 -2.66
C ASP A 352 19.95 33.67 -3.65
N GLY A 353 18.67 33.57 -3.29
CA GLY A 353 17.63 33.02 -4.18
C GLY A 353 16.36 32.47 -3.51
N SER A 354 16.33 32.28 -2.19
CA SER A 354 15.13 31.85 -1.45
C SER A 354 14.81 32.83 -0.31
N ARG A 355 14.02 33.87 -0.58
CA ARG A 355 13.53 34.82 0.45
C ARG A 355 12.35 34.29 1.28
N VAL A 356 11.98 33.01 1.17
CA VAL A 356 10.94 32.38 1.99
C VAL A 356 11.61 31.34 2.88
N THR A 357 11.56 31.53 4.20
CA THR A 357 12.13 30.53 5.11
C THR A 357 11.27 29.26 5.05
N LEU A 358 11.90 28.08 5.06
CA LEU A 358 11.20 26.77 5.07
C LEU A 358 10.13 26.67 6.17
N SER A 359 10.27 27.44 7.24
CA SER A 359 9.32 27.66 8.34
C SER A 359 7.99 28.29 7.91
N GLU A 360 7.99 29.27 6.99
CA GLU A 360 6.78 29.96 6.51
C GLU A 360 5.85 29.04 5.69
N LEU A 361 6.39 27.94 5.15
CA LEU A 361 5.64 26.94 4.38
C LEU A 361 5.16 25.74 5.21
N ARG A 362 5.55 25.62 6.49
CA ARG A 362 5.16 24.50 7.37
C ARG A 362 3.79 24.69 8.01
N VAL A 363 3.39 25.93 8.26
CA VAL A 363 2.05 26.24 8.78
C VAL A 363 1.16 26.57 7.58
N PRO A 364 0.34 25.64 7.07
CA PRO A 364 -0.58 25.97 6.00
C PRO A 364 -1.56 27.02 6.53
N ALA A 365 -1.59 28.20 5.90
CA ALA A 365 -2.65 29.17 6.12
C ALA A 365 -3.96 28.54 5.61
N LEU A 366 -4.71 27.94 6.54
CA LEU A 366 -6.01 27.37 6.21
C LEU A 366 -6.99 28.50 5.86
N PRO A 367 -7.90 28.30 4.88
CA PRO A 367 -8.93 29.29 4.60
C PRO A 367 -9.80 29.48 5.85
N ALA A 368 -10.33 30.70 6.08
CA ALA A 368 -11.08 31.03 7.30
C ALA A 368 -12.19 30.01 7.65
N ARG A 369 -12.91 29.52 6.62
CA ARG A 369 -13.94 28.47 6.78
C ARG A 369 -13.44 27.16 7.39
N ALA A 370 -12.16 26.84 7.25
CA ALA A 370 -11.54 25.62 7.77
C ALA A 370 -11.03 25.82 9.22
N LEU A 371 -11.05 27.04 9.74
CA LEU A 371 -10.77 27.33 11.15
C LEU A 371 -12.01 27.12 12.04
N GLU A 372 -13.21 27.04 11.46
CA GLU A 372 -14.44 26.72 12.19
C GLU A 372 -14.51 25.21 12.49
N ALA A 373 -14.30 24.79 13.74
CA ALA A 373 -14.36 23.36 14.10
C ALA A 373 -15.74 22.72 13.85
N ASP A 374 -16.80 23.53 13.87
CA ASP A 374 -18.18 23.11 13.59
C ASP A 374 -18.47 22.94 12.09
N ARG A 375 -17.58 23.41 11.22
CA ARG A 375 -17.72 23.26 9.78
C ARG A 375 -16.76 22.18 9.25
N PRO A 376 -17.27 21.05 8.74
CA PRO A 376 -16.42 20.05 8.12
C PRO A 376 -15.65 20.65 6.94
N ALA A 377 -14.31 20.63 7.03
CA ALA A 377 -13.44 21.05 5.95
C ALA A 377 -12.31 20.03 5.74
N PRO A 378 -12.08 19.54 4.51
CA PRO A 378 -11.05 18.53 4.25
C PRO A 378 -9.64 18.98 4.67
N GLU A 379 -9.36 20.28 4.62
CA GLU A 379 -8.06 20.84 5.01
C GLU A 379 -7.73 20.68 6.50
N GLN A 380 -8.75 20.45 7.34
CA GLN A 380 -8.60 20.20 8.78
C GLN A 380 -8.00 18.82 9.08
N LEU A 381 -7.95 17.91 8.10
CA LEU A 381 -7.58 16.51 8.29
C LEU A 381 -6.32 16.14 7.51
N ILE A 382 -5.56 15.22 8.06
CA ILE A 382 -4.45 14.54 7.39
C ILE A 382 -4.98 13.22 6.82
N ASN A 383 -4.52 12.84 5.62
CA ASN A 383 -4.89 11.58 4.98
C ASN A 383 -4.42 10.37 5.82
N ALA A 384 -5.31 9.40 6.03
CA ALA A 384 -5.02 8.23 6.86
C ALA A 384 -3.94 7.30 6.27
N HIS A 385 -3.93 7.11 4.94
CA HIS A 385 -2.95 6.26 4.26
C HIS A 385 -1.56 6.90 4.29
N LEU A 386 -1.47 8.21 4.03
CA LEU A 386 -0.20 8.93 4.13
C LEU A 386 0.32 8.96 5.57
N SER A 387 -0.55 9.15 6.56
CA SER A 387 -0.19 9.03 7.98
C SER A 387 0.35 7.64 8.34
N SER A 388 -0.16 6.58 7.71
CA SER A 388 0.36 5.21 7.84
C SER A 388 1.74 5.04 7.20
N LEU A 389 2.05 5.74 6.11
CA LEU A 389 3.39 5.75 5.53
C LEU A 389 4.37 6.54 6.41
N GLU A 390 3.94 7.65 7.00
CA GLU A 390 4.75 8.41 7.98
C GLU A 390 5.05 7.61 9.26
N PHE A 391 4.15 6.72 9.69
CA PHE A 391 4.48 5.73 10.72
C PHE A 391 5.64 4.82 10.30
N ASN A 392 5.59 4.25 9.10
CA ASN A 392 6.67 3.40 8.60
C ASN A 392 7.97 4.16 8.36
N ALA A 393 7.90 5.44 7.96
CA ALA A 393 9.06 6.30 7.82
C ALA A 393 9.79 6.55 9.16
N ARG A 394 9.04 6.61 10.28
CA ARG A 394 9.62 6.70 11.62
C ARG A 394 10.19 5.37 12.11
N VAL A 395 9.54 4.23 11.80
CA VAL A 395 10.12 2.90 12.06
C VAL A 395 11.43 2.72 11.29
N LEU A 396 11.49 3.17 10.04
CA LEU A 396 12.73 3.16 9.26
C LEU A 396 13.82 4.07 9.89
N ALA A 397 13.44 5.22 10.44
CA ALA A 397 14.38 6.11 11.11
C ALA A 397 15.10 5.43 12.29
N LEU A 398 14.41 4.53 13.02
CA LEU A 398 15.05 3.71 14.06
C LEU A 398 16.11 2.75 13.51
N ALA A 399 15.92 2.25 12.28
CA ALA A 399 16.93 1.42 11.61
C ALA A 399 18.13 2.24 11.12
N GLU A 400 17.93 3.53 10.83
CA GLU A 400 18.96 4.45 10.35
C GLU A 400 19.81 5.02 11.50
N GLU A 401 19.28 5.01 12.72
CA GLU A 401 19.90 5.57 13.91
C GLU A 401 21.04 4.68 14.45
N SER A 402 22.23 5.27 14.63
CA SER A 402 23.41 4.58 15.18
C SER A 402 23.29 4.23 16.66
N GLY A 403 22.44 4.93 17.42
CA GLY A 403 22.14 4.60 18.82
C GLY A 403 21.28 3.34 18.98
N THR A 404 20.64 2.88 17.91
CA THR A 404 19.89 1.62 17.91
C THR A 404 20.83 0.43 17.75
N PRO A 405 20.72 -0.64 18.56
CA PRO A 405 21.55 -1.84 18.39
C PRO A 405 21.45 -2.45 16.99
N LEU A 406 22.57 -2.97 16.46
CA LEU A 406 22.69 -3.45 15.08
C LEU A 406 21.61 -4.48 14.71
N LEU A 407 21.37 -5.49 15.57
CA LEU A 407 20.35 -6.51 15.30
C LEU A 407 18.92 -5.95 15.37
N ALA A 408 18.69 -4.95 16.21
CA ALA A 408 17.41 -4.25 16.25
C ALA A 408 17.18 -3.43 14.97
N ARG A 409 18.22 -2.81 14.40
CA ARG A 409 18.13 -2.09 13.11
C ARG A 409 17.72 -3.03 11.98
N LEU A 410 18.27 -4.25 11.93
CA LEU A 410 17.83 -5.28 10.99
C LEU A 410 16.36 -5.69 11.18
N ARG A 411 15.92 -5.84 12.44
CA ARG A 411 14.50 -6.12 12.74
C ARG A 411 13.61 -4.95 12.31
N PHE A 412 14.00 -3.70 12.51
CA PHE A 412 13.22 -2.55 12.04
C PHE A 412 13.12 -2.50 10.51
N LEU A 413 14.20 -2.79 9.78
CA LEU A 413 14.13 -2.95 8.31
C LEU A 413 13.14 -4.05 7.91
N SER A 414 13.20 -5.21 8.58
CA SER A 414 12.24 -6.29 8.36
C SER A 414 10.79 -5.86 8.67
N ILE A 415 10.57 -5.15 9.79
CA ILE A 415 9.25 -4.67 10.22
C ILE A 415 8.68 -3.71 9.16
N VAL A 416 9.49 -2.81 8.60
CA VAL A 416 9.05 -1.91 7.51
C VAL A 416 8.57 -2.74 6.32
N SER A 417 9.32 -3.75 5.87
CA SER A 417 8.89 -4.63 4.77
C SER A 417 7.57 -5.36 5.08
N THR A 418 7.43 -5.94 6.27
CA THR A 418 6.19 -6.65 6.67
C THR A 418 4.99 -5.70 6.78
N ASN A 419 5.19 -4.49 7.31
CA ASN A 419 4.15 -3.48 7.38
C ASN A 419 3.71 -3.02 5.98
N LEU A 420 4.67 -2.83 5.07
CA LEU A 420 4.37 -2.46 3.69
C LEU A 420 3.62 -3.58 2.96
N ASP A 421 3.99 -4.85 3.14
CA ASP A 421 3.21 -5.98 2.63
C ASP A 421 1.74 -5.86 3.04
N GLN A 422 1.49 -5.69 4.35
CA GLN A 422 0.12 -5.55 4.86
C GLN A 422 -0.59 -4.32 4.31
N PHE A 423 0.11 -3.19 4.19
CA PHE A 423 -0.44 -1.96 3.61
C PHE A 423 -0.90 -2.18 2.17
N PHE A 424 -0.14 -2.91 1.37
CA PHE A 424 -0.55 -3.27 0.01
C PHE A 424 -1.75 -4.22 -0.02
N MET A 425 -1.69 -5.30 0.76
CA MET A 425 -2.73 -6.32 0.78
C MET A 425 -4.09 -5.77 1.19
N VAL A 426 -4.12 -4.82 2.12
CA VAL A 426 -5.34 -4.30 2.73
C VAL A 426 -5.72 -2.95 2.16
N GLU A 427 -4.87 -1.93 2.32
CA GLU A 427 -5.26 -0.55 2.07
C GLU A 427 -5.18 -0.23 0.56
N VAL A 428 -4.06 -0.54 -0.10
CA VAL A 428 -3.91 -0.35 -1.56
C VAL A 428 -4.86 -1.28 -2.33
N GLY A 429 -5.04 -2.52 -1.87
CA GLY A 429 -6.00 -3.46 -2.44
C GLY A 429 -7.44 -2.92 -2.42
N ALA A 430 -7.88 -2.38 -1.28
CA ALA A 430 -9.20 -1.78 -1.16
C ALA A 430 -9.35 -0.52 -2.03
N LEU A 431 -8.34 0.36 -2.08
CA LEU A 431 -8.34 1.54 -2.95
C LEU A 431 -8.46 1.16 -4.43
N LYS A 432 -7.68 0.18 -4.90
CA LYS A 432 -7.74 -0.30 -6.28
C LYS A 432 -9.07 -0.93 -6.62
N HIS A 433 -9.65 -1.68 -5.69
CA HIS A 433 -10.99 -2.24 -5.88
C HIS A 433 -12.02 -1.13 -6.05
N ARG A 434 -11.95 -0.06 -5.25
CA ARG A 434 -12.84 1.12 -5.39
C ARG A 434 -12.66 1.80 -6.75
N VAL A 435 -11.43 2.01 -7.20
CA VAL A 435 -11.14 2.58 -8.53
C VAL A 435 -11.73 1.69 -9.63
N ALA A 436 -11.51 0.37 -9.56
CA ALA A 436 -12.03 -0.58 -10.54
C ALA A 436 -13.58 -0.64 -10.56
N ALA A 437 -14.21 -0.44 -9.40
CA ALA A 437 -15.66 -0.39 -9.26
C ALA A 437 -16.27 0.98 -9.62
N GLY A 438 -15.44 1.99 -9.98
CA GLY A 438 -15.91 3.35 -10.26
C GLY A 438 -16.42 4.10 -9.03
N ILE A 439 -16.03 3.69 -7.82
CA ILE A 439 -16.48 4.31 -6.57
C ILE A 439 -15.63 5.57 -6.30
N GLY A 440 -16.15 6.73 -6.69
CA GLY A 440 -15.49 8.04 -6.58
C GLY A 440 -15.61 8.76 -5.23
N GLU A 441 -16.04 8.10 -4.16
CA GLU A 441 -16.15 8.73 -2.83
C GLU A 441 -14.80 9.31 -2.38
N ARG A 442 -14.78 10.56 -1.90
CA ARG A 442 -13.52 11.20 -1.47
C ARG A 442 -13.15 10.74 -0.07
N SER A 443 -11.84 10.67 0.21
CA SER A 443 -11.34 10.55 1.57
C SER A 443 -11.73 11.78 2.41
N PRO A 444 -11.72 11.70 3.75
CA PRO A 444 -12.05 12.84 4.59
C PRO A 444 -11.18 14.09 4.37
N ASP A 445 -9.93 13.93 3.92
CA ASP A 445 -9.01 15.02 3.54
C ASP A 445 -9.23 15.54 2.11
N GLY A 446 -10.16 14.93 1.37
CA GLY A 446 -10.72 15.45 0.12
C GLY A 446 -10.15 14.84 -1.15
N LEU A 447 -9.23 13.87 -1.05
CA LEU A 447 -8.64 13.20 -2.21
C LEU A 447 -9.60 12.15 -2.81
N THR A 448 -9.57 12.00 -4.13
CA THR A 448 -10.20 10.87 -4.81
C THR A 448 -9.31 9.61 -4.72
N PRO A 449 -9.85 8.39 -4.87
CA PRO A 449 -9.02 7.18 -4.81
C PRO A 449 -7.83 7.14 -5.80
N PRO A 450 -7.95 7.62 -7.05
CA PRO A 450 -6.79 7.77 -7.93
C PRO A 450 -5.75 8.77 -7.40
N GLU A 451 -6.19 9.91 -6.88
CA GLU A 451 -5.28 10.92 -6.28
C GLU A 451 -4.56 10.37 -5.04
N GLU A 452 -5.26 9.57 -4.21
CA GLU A 452 -4.66 8.88 -3.06
C GLU A 452 -3.60 7.86 -3.52
N LEU A 453 -3.87 7.08 -4.57
CA LEU A 453 -2.89 6.13 -5.12
C LEU A 453 -1.65 6.84 -5.67
N ASP A 454 -1.82 7.98 -6.36
CA ASP A 454 -0.71 8.79 -6.85
C ASP A 454 0.13 9.34 -5.68
N ALA A 455 -0.52 9.87 -4.63
CA ALA A 455 0.16 10.36 -3.43
C ALA A 455 0.90 9.25 -2.66
N ILE A 456 0.30 8.07 -2.55
CA ILE A 456 0.91 6.87 -1.95
C ILE A 456 2.15 6.46 -2.75
N ALA A 457 2.06 6.38 -4.08
CA ALA A 457 3.17 5.98 -4.93
C ALA A 457 4.37 6.90 -4.74
N ILE A 458 4.15 8.21 -4.70
CA ILE A 458 5.21 9.21 -4.49
C ILE A 458 5.95 9.00 -3.17
N ARG A 459 5.20 8.90 -2.05
CA ARG A 459 5.77 8.69 -0.71
C ARG A 459 6.50 7.35 -0.59
N LEU A 460 5.90 6.32 -1.18
CA LEU A 460 6.35 4.95 -0.99
C LEU A 460 7.62 4.65 -1.78
N HIS A 461 7.76 5.12 -3.03
CA HIS A 461 9.00 4.94 -3.79
C HIS A 461 10.21 5.54 -3.06
N ALA A 462 10.05 6.73 -2.48
CA ALA A 462 11.09 7.35 -1.66
C ALA A 462 11.39 6.55 -0.40
N LEU A 463 10.36 6.05 0.31
CA LEU A 463 10.52 5.24 1.52
C LEU A 463 11.26 3.92 1.24
N VAL A 464 10.89 3.20 0.17
CA VAL A 464 11.54 1.94 -0.23
C VAL A 464 12.99 2.19 -0.63
N ALA A 465 13.26 3.24 -1.42
CA ALA A 465 14.64 3.59 -1.77
C ALA A 465 15.48 3.88 -0.53
N ARG A 466 14.92 4.58 0.47
CA ARG A 466 15.58 4.89 1.74
C ARG A 466 15.87 3.62 2.56
N GLN A 467 14.91 2.69 2.60
CA GLN A 467 15.06 1.39 3.26
C GLN A 467 16.23 0.59 2.69
N TYR A 468 16.32 0.47 1.36
CA TYR A 468 17.43 -0.26 0.72
C TYR A 468 18.78 0.43 0.91
N ARG A 469 18.85 1.77 0.87
CA ARG A 469 20.09 2.49 1.20
C ARG A 469 20.58 2.18 2.61
N CYS A 470 19.68 2.26 3.60
CA CYS A 470 20.00 1.92 4.98
C CYS A 470 20.57 0.49 5.10
N PHE A 471 19.94 -0.49 4.45
CA PHE A 471 20.46 -1.86 4.43
C PHE A 471 21.85 -1.96 3.78
N HIS A 472 22.07 -1.32 2.63
CA HIS A 472 23.37 -1.34 1.94
C HIS A 472 24.50 -0.71 2.74
N ASP A 473 24.20 0.37 3.46
CA ASP A 473 25.18 1.04 4.32
C ASP A 473 25.54 0.16 5.52
N LEU A 474 24.55 -0.48 6.14
CA LEU A 474 24.75 -1.48 7.19
C LEU A 474 25.55 -2.68 6.71
N ALA A 475 25.25 -3.20 5.51
CA ALA A 475 25.90 -4.36 4.91
C ALA A 475 27.38 -4.08 4.61
N ARG A 476 27.70 -2.92 4.04
CA ARG A 476 29.09 -2.52 3.73
C ARG A 476 29.89 -2.10 4.97
N GLY A 477 29.22 -1.57 5.99
CA GLY A 477 29.83 -1.10 7.24
C GLY A 477 29.77 -2.13 8.37
N GLU A 478 28.89 -1.87 9.34
CA GLU A 478 28.86 -2.54 10.65
C GLU A 478 28.65 -4.06 10.56
N LEU A 479 27.82 -4.56 9.62
CA LEU A 479 27.61 -6.00 9.47
C LEU A 479 28.90 -6.70 9.01
N SER A 480 29.58 -6.15 8.00
CA SER A 480 30.84 -6.70 7.50
C SER A 480 31.93 -6.69 8.58
N ALA A 481 31.99 -5.63 9.39
CA ALA A 481 32.93 -5.53 10.52
C ALA A 481 32.72 -6.63 11.58
N HIS A 482 31.48 -7.10 11.76
CA HIS A 482 31.15 -8.22 12.66
C HIS A 482 31.15 -9.60 11.96
N GLY A 483 31.66 -9.67 10.73
CA GLY A 483 31.72 -10.91 9.95
C GLY A 483 30.36 -11.44 9.49
N ILE A 484 29.32 -10.59 9.49
CA ILE A 484 27.98 -10.94 9.03
C ILE A 484 27.86 -10.47 7.58
N ARG A 485 28.03 -11.38 6.61
CA ARG A 485 27.96 -11.06 5.18
C ARG A 485 27.01 -12.00 4.45
N VAL A 486 26.03 -11.41 3.76
CA VAL A 486 25.20 -12.11 2.77
C VAL A 486 25.98 -12.10 1.45
N ARG A 487 26.32 -13.27 0.94
CA ARG A 487 27.19 -13.45 -0.23
C ARG A 487 26.41 -14.02 -1.41
N ASP A 488 26.85 -13.69 -2.61
CA ASP A 488 26.36 -14.34 -3.83
C ASP A 488 27.10 -15.69 -4.04
N TRP A 489 26.54 -16.56 -4.89
CA TRP A 489 27.08 -17.87 -5.21
C TRP A 489 28.52 -17.79 -5.73
N ASP A 490 28.81 -16.80 -6.57
CA ASP A 490 30.11 -16.65 -7.22
C ASP A 490 31.23 -16.23 -6.26
N GLU A 491 30.88 -15.74 -5.07
CA GLU A 491 31.85 -15.33 -4.06
C GLU A 491 32.35 -16.50 -3.20
N LEU A 492 31.67 -17.65 -3.26
CA LEU A 492 31.94 -18.80 -2.40
C LEU A 492 33.19 -19.57 -2.81
N GLY A 493 33.93 -20.09 -1.82
CA GLY A 493 35.04 -21.01 -2.03
C GLY A 493 34.57 -22.42 -2.41
N PRO A 494 35.47 -23.30 -2.91
CA PRO A 494 35.10 -24.64 -3.37
C PRO A 494 34.41 -25.51 -2.31
N ASP A 495 34.89 -25.47 -1.07
CA ASP A 495 34.32 -26.27 0.04
C ASP A 495 32.92 -25.78 0.44
N GLU A 496 32.73 -24.46 0.47
CA GLU A 496 31.44 -23.82 0.77
C GLU A 496 30.40 -24.19 -0.31
N ARG A 497 30.80 -24.14 -1.59
CA ARG A 497 29.96 -24.55 -2.73
C ARG A 497 29.61 -26.03 -2.65
N GLY A 498 30.59 -26.91 -2.44
CA GLY A 498 30.35 -28.36 -2.37
C GLY A 498 29.38 -28.76 -1.24
N ALA A 499 29.42 -28.06 -0.10
CA ALA A 499 28.46 -28.28 0.99
C ALA A 499 27.04 -27.82 0.60
N LEU A 500 26.91 -26.64 -0.02
CA LEU A 500 25.62 -26.09 -0.44
C LEU A 500 25.02 -26.84 -1.65
N ASP A 501 25.84 -27.32 -2.57
CA ASP A 501 25.42 -28.16 -3.70
C ASP A 501 24.80 -29.47 -3.22
N ARG A 502 25.43 -30.13 -2.24
CA ARG A 502 24.89 -31.36 -1.64
C ARG A 502 23.55 -31.09 -0.98
N ARG A 503 23.47 -30.00 -0.20
CA ARG A 503 22.22 -29.58 0.43
C ARG A 503 21.15 -29.26 -0.61
N PHE A 504 21.52 -28.59 -1.70
CA PHE A 504 20.59 -28.32 -2.79
C PHE A 504 20.06 -29.63 -3.37
N ALA A 505 20.92 -30.59 -3.71
CA ALA A 505 20.52 -31.85 -4.30
C ALA A 505 19.65 -32.71 -3.37
N GLU A 506 19.99 -32.80 -2.08
CA GLU A 506 19.35 -33.71 -1.11
C GLU A 506 18.09 -33.12 -0.45
N GLU A 507 18.07 -31.81 -0.16
CA GLU A 507 17.01 -31.18 0.63
C GLU A 507 16.12 -30.22 -0.17
N ILE A 508 16.67 -29.49 -1.15
CA ILE A 508 15.98 -28.35 -1.77
C ILE A 508 15.40 -28.70 -3.13
N ALA A 509 16.19 -29.26 -4.04
CA ALA A 509 15.78 -29.61 -5.40
C ALA A 509 14.54 -30.53 -5.45
N PRO A 510 14.39 -31.54 -4.56
CA PRO A 510 13.18 -32.37 -4.53
C PRO A 510 11.89 -31.60 -4.21
N LEU A 511 11.99 -30.41 -3.61
CA LEU A 511 10.87 -29.55 -3.26
C LEU A 511 10.51 -28.54 -4.36
N LEU A 512 11.33 -28.42 -5.41
CA LEU A 512 11.16 -27.45 -6.48
C LEU A 512 10.36 -28.05 -7.64
N THR A 513 9.32 -27.35 -8.07
CA THR A 513 8.56 -27.70 -9.28
C THR A 513 8.59 -26.54 -10.26
N PRO A 514 9.31 -26.66 -11.39
CA PRO A 514 9.25 -25.69 -12.47
C PRO A 514 7.87 -25.63 -13.12
N LYS A 515 7.34 -24.42 -13.30
CA LYS A 515 6.04 -24.20 -13.95
C LYS A 515 6.22 -23.38 -15.22
N ALA A 516 5.87 -23.92 -16.38
CA ALA A 516 5.99 -23.20 -17.65
C ALA A 516 5.02 -21.99 -17.69
N LEU A 517 5.53 -20.81 -18.02
CA LEU A 517 4.74 -19.59 -18.20
C LEU A 517 4.25 -19.51 -19.66
N THR A 518 3.26 -20.33 -19.99
CA THR A 518 2.69 -20.45 -21.34
C THR A 518 1.17 -20.54 -21.30
N ARG A 519 0.52 -20.22 -22.43
CA ARG A 519 -0.93 -20.41 -22.65
C ARG A 519 -1.20 -21.50 -23.69
N ALA A 520 -0.24 -22.38 -23.90
CA ALA A 520 -0.40 -23.52 -24.79
C ALA A 520 -1.57 -24.39 -24.32
N PRO A 521 -2.41 -24.92 -25.23
CA PRO A 521 -3.48 -25.86 -24.88
C PRO A 521 -2.94 -27.01 -24.02
N GLY A 522 -3.60 -27.30 -22.90
CA GLY A 522 -3.17 -28.34 -21.95
C GLY A 522 -2.21 -27.88 -20.85
N HIS A 523 -1.68 -26.64 -20.91
CA HIS A 523 -0.84 -26.06 -19.86
C HIS A 523 -1.60 -24.91 -19.15
N PRO A 524 -2.05 -25.09 -17.90
CA PRO A 524 -2.66 -24.01 -17.16
C PRO A 524 -1.62 -22.93 -16.86
N PHE A 525 -2.04 -21.66 -16.90
CA PHE A 525 -1.18 -20.57 -16.48
C PHE A 525 -0.81 -20.74 -14.99
N PRO A 526 0.48 -20.66 -14.60
CA PRO A 526 0.88 -20.97 -13.24
C PRO A 526 0.41 -19.90 -12.25
N HIS A 527 -0.30 -20.32 -11.21
CA HIS A 527 -0.57 -19.45 -10.07
C HIS A 527 0.73 -19.16 -9.32
N CYS A 528 1.00 -17.87 -9.12
CA CYS A 528 2.11 -17.38 -8.31
C CYS A 528 1.60 -17.09 -6.89
N GLY A 529 2.11 -17.79 -5.89
CA GLY A 529 1.65 -17.65 -4.51
C GLY A 529 1.86 -16.25 -3.93
N ASP A 530 0.96 -15.80 -3.06
CA ASP A 530 1.11 -14.52 -2.35
C ASP A 530 2.41 -14.48 -1.55
N ARG A 531 3.21 -13.43 -1.75
CA ARG A 531 4.48 -13.12 -1.08
C ARG A 531 5.53 -14.23 -1.17
N ARG A 532 5.30 -15.26 -2.01
CA ARG A 532 6.29 -16.29 -2.35
C ARG A 532 7.37 -15.66 -3.22
N LEU A 533 8.62 -15.85 -2.82
CA LEU A 533 9.77 -15.48 -3.64
C LEU A 533 9.92 -16.53 -4.74
N SER A 534 10.11 -16.06 -5.97
CA SER A 534 10.08 -16.89 -7.17
C SER A 534 11.17 -16.46 -8.15
N LEU A 535 11.66 -17.38 -8.97
CA LEU A 535 12.56 -17.11 -10.07
C LEU A 535 11.80 -17.16 -11.40
N ALA A 536 11.89 -16.10 -12.19
CA ALA A 536 11.49 -16.08 -13.60
C ALA A 536 12.69 -16.55 -14.44
N VAL A 537 12.58 -17.74 -15.01
CA VAL A 537 13.64 -18.43 -15.74
C VAL A 537 13.38 -18.32 -17.24
N VAL A 538 14.39 -17.89 -17.99
CA VAL A 538 14.40 -17.84 -19.45
C VAL A 538 15.15 -19.07 -19.96
N LEU A 539 14.48 -19.86 -20.78
CA LEU A 539 14.95 -21.15 -21.28
C LEU A 539 15.01 -21.16 -22.80
N ARG A 540 15.85 -22.03 -23.35
CA ARG A 540 15.79 -22.51 -24.74
C ARG A 540 15.86 -24.03 -24.75
N ASP A 541 15.11 -24.66 -25.65
CA ASP A 541 15.21 -26.12 -25.84
C ASP A 541 16.53 -26.51 -26.55
N GLU A 542 17.04 -25.64 -27.44
CA GLU A 542 18.31 -25.85 -28.16
C GLU A 542 19.06 -24.51 -28.30
N PRO A 543 20.40 -24.51 -28.43
CA PRO A 543 21.18 -23.30 -28.66
C PRO A 543 20.69 -22.52 -29.89
N GLY A 544 20.32 -21.24 -29.69
CA GLY A 544 19.77 -20.38 -30.75
C GLY A 544 18.27 -20.58 -31.03
N GLY A 545 17.60 -21.51 -30.34
CA GLY A 545 16.16 -21.71 -30.39
C GLY A 545 15.34 -20.56 -29.77
N PRO A 546 14.00 -20.60 -29.93
CA PRO A 546 13.11 -19.62 -29.34
C PRO A 546 13.19 -19.66 -27.82
N GLN A 547 13.11 -18.48 -27.18
CA GLN A 547 13.05 -18.38 -25.73
C GLN A 547 11.64 -18.68 -25.23
N HIS A 548 11.55 -19.47 -24.16
CA HIS A 548 10.35 -19.65 -23.37
C HIS A 548 10.63 -19.42 -21.89
N PHE A 549 9.57 -19.26 -21.11
CA PHE A 549 9.68 -18.82 -19.72
C PHE A 549 9.13 -19.87 -18.78
N ALA A 550 9.76 -20.01 -17.63
CA ALA A 550 9.28 -20.82 -16.52
C ALA A 550 9.36 -20.03 -15.21
N VAL A 551 8.54 -20.41 -14.24
CA VAL A 551 8.57 -19.90 -12.88
C VAL A 551 8.98 -21.04 -11.96
N VAL A 552 9.95 -20.78 -11.09
CA VAL A 552 10.35 -21.70 -10.01
C VAL A 552 10.09 -20.97 -8.69
N GLU A 553 9.11 -21.44 -7.93
CA GLU A 553 8.79 -20.87 -6.61
C GLU A 553 9.70 -21.46 -5.54
N LEU A 554 10.20 -20.63 -4.64
CA LEU A 554 11.04 -21.10 -3.54
C LEU A 554 10.19 -21.77 -2.44
N PRO A 555 10.69 -22.87 -1.84
CA PRO A 555 9.96 -23.62 -0.82
C PRO A 555 9.97 -22.85 0.50
N ALA A 556 8.77 -22.59 1.05
CA ALA A 556 8.62 -21.90 2.34
C ALA A 556 9.01 -22.78 3.56
N SER A 557 9.17 -24.09 3.36
CA SER A 557 9.61 -25.03 4.41
C SER A 557 11.11 -24.97 4.69
N VAL A 558 11.87 -24.31 3.82
CA VAL A 558 13.32 -24.16 3.95
C VAL A 558 13.63 -22.72 4.39
N PRO A 559 14.56 -22.50 5.34
CA PRO A 559 14.96 -21.16 5.73
C PRO A 559 15.47 -20.36 4.52
N ARG A 560 15.25 -19.04 4.49
CA ARG A 560 15.62 -18.27 3.31
C ARG A 560 17.13 -18.00 3.25
N LEU A 561 17.79 -17.89 4.39
CA LEU A 561 19.23 -17.67 4.46
C LEU A 561 19.95 -19.00 4.74
N GLN A 562 20.62 -19.52 3.71
CA GLN A 562 21.40 -20.76 3.76
C GLN A 562 22.77 -20.49 4.37
N CYS A 563 23.15 -21.27 5.37
CA CYS A 563 24.41 -21.09 6.09
C CYS A 563 25.37 -22.25 5.78
N SER A 564 26.63 -21.89 5.54
CA SER A 564 27.80 -22.79 5.47
C SER A 564 28.90 -22.18 6.36
N PRO A 565 29.90 -22.93 6.86
CA PRO A 565 30.97 -22.35 7.67
C PRO A 565 31.63 -21.16 6.94
N GLY A 566 31.42 -19.94 7.45
CA GLY A 566 31.97 -18.71 6.86
C GLY A 566 31.09 -17.98 5.83
N ALA A 567 29.95 -18.55 5.41
CA ALA A 567 29.09 -17.96 4.38
C ALA A 567 27.59 -18.01 4.70
N ILE A 568 26.89 -16.92 4.36
CA ILE A 568 25.42 -16.83 4.37
C ILE A 568 24.99 -16.51 2.94
N VAL A 569 24.16 -17.37 2.35
CA VAL A 569 23.76 -17.29 0.94
C VAL A 569 22.23 -17.27 0.87
N PRO A 570 21.61 -16.34 0.12
CA PRO A 570 20.17 -16.36 -0.10
C PRO A 570 19.74 -17.63 -0.86
N LEU A 571 18.60 -18.20 -0.49
CA LEU A 571 18.05 -19.40 -1.13
C LEU A 571 17.83 -19.20 -2.63
N GLU A 572 17.41 -18.01 -3.06
CA GLU A 572 17.26 -17.65 -4.47
C GLU A 572 18.56 -17.75 -5.27
N ALA A 573 19.72 -17.46 -4.66
CA ALA A 573 21.03 -17.56 -5.32
C ALA A 573 21.46 -19.02 -5.45
N LEU A 574 21.24 -19.82 -4.39
CA LEU A 574 21.50 -21.27 -4.42
C LEU A 574 20.64 -21.97 -5.47
N VAL A 575 19.33 -21.67 -5.51
CA VAL A 575 18.44 -22.27 -6.52
C VAL A 575 18.81 -21.82 -7.93
N ARG A 576 19.21 -20.56 -8.12
CA ARG A 576 19.70 -20.04 -9.40
C ARG A 576 20.90 -20.83 -9.93
N ALA A 577 21.88 -21.11 -9.07
CA ALA A 577 23.05 -21.92 -9.42
C ALA A 577 22.67 -23.37 -9.79
N GLY A 578 21.66 -23.93 -9.11
CA GLY A 578 21.17 -25.29 -9.33
C GLY A 578 20.14 -25.47 -10.45
N LEU A 579 19.75 -24.42 -11.20
CA LEU A 579 18.64 -24.49 -12.17
C LEU A 579 18.88 -25.51 -13.30
N ALA A 580 20.13 -25.73 -13.70
CA ALA A 580 20.46 -26.71 -14.73
C ALA A 580 19.98 -28.13 -14.37
N ALA A 581 19.99 -28.49 -13.09
CA ALA A 581 19.48 -29.78 -12.62
C ALA A 581 17.96 -29.92 -12.76
N LEU A 582 17.22 -28.80 -12.75
CA LEU A 582 15.76 -28.78 -12.90
C LEU A 582 15.29 -28.80 -14.37
N PHE A 583 16.18 -28.48 -15.31
CA PHE A 583 15.87 -28.38 -16.73
C PHE A 583 16.84 -29.20 -17.60
N PRO A 584 16.85 -30.54 -17.47
CA PRO A 584 17.76 -31.37 -18.23
C PRO A 584 17.54 -31.20 -19.74
N GLY A 585 18.63 -31.06 -20.49
CA GLY A 585 18.61 -30.90 -21.94
C GLY A 585 18.16 -29.52 -22.44
N ARG A 586 18.03 -28.51 -21.55
CA ARG A 586 17.67 -27.14 -21.91
C ARG A 586 18.76 -26.16 -21.49
N GLU A 587 18.89 -25.07 -22.24
CA GLU A 587 19.77 -23.96 -21.90
C GLU A 587 19.03 -22.98 -20.97
N VAL A 588 19.56 -22.75 -19.77
CA VAL A 588 19.12 -21.67 -18.88
C VAL A 588 19.83 -20.38 -19.29
N VAL A 589 19.11 -19.48 -19.96
CA VAL A 589 19.67 -18.23 -20.49
C VAL A 589 19.80 -17.17 -19.39
N ALA A 590 18.79 -17.07 -18.53
CA ALA A 590 18.76 -16.10 -17.44
C ALA A 590 17.75 -16.53 -16.37
N ALA A 591 17.94 -16.09 -15.14
CA ALA A 591 16.98 -16.30 -14.06
C ALA A 591 16.99 -15.10 -13.10
N HIS A 592 15.81 -14.54 -12.88
CA HIS A 592 15.65 -13.29 -12.12
C HIS A 592 14.58 -13.45 -11.03
N ALA A 593 14.89 -13.01 -9.81
CA ALA A 593 13.98 -13.09 -8.68
C ALA A 593 12.83 -12.07 -8.79
N PHE A 594 11.64 -12.50 -8.37
CA PHE A 594 10.47 -11.65 -8.23
C PHE A 594 9.55 -12.15 -7.12
N ARG A 595 8.66 -11.28 -6.65
CA ARG A 595 7.67 -11.57 -5.62
C ARG A 595 6.40 -10.79 -5.91
N VAL A 596 5.25 -11.42 -5.68
CA VAL A 596 3.94 -10.78 -5.87
C VAL A 596 3.25 -10.58 -4.53
N THR A 597 2.50 -9.50 -4.37
CA THR A 597 1.58 -9.30 -3.24
C THR A 597 0.17 -9.25 -3.76
N ARG A 598 -0.75 -9.98 -3.12
CA ARG A 598 -2.16 -10.09 -3.52
C ARG A 598 -3.08 -9.35 -2.55
N ALA A 599 -4.19 -8.84 -3.06
CA ALA A 599 -5.23 -8.26 -2.21
C ALA A 599 -5.73 -9.33 -1.23
N GLY A 600 -5.76 -8.98 0.05
CA GLY A 600 -6.05 -9.91 1.14
C GLY A 600 -7.37 -9.65 1.86
N ASP A 601 -8.23 -8.77 1.32
CA ASP A 601 -9.50 -8.43 1.96
C ASP A 601 -10.57 -9.48 1.67
N ILE A 602 -11.33 -9.80 2.72
CA ILE A 602 -12.36 -10.82 2.71
C ILE A 602 -13.71 -10.10 2.66
N GLN A 603 -14.35 -10.06 1.50
CA GLN A 603 -15.73 -9.59 1.37
C GLN A 603 -16.67 -10.75 1.70
N LEU A 604 -17.21 -10.77 2.92
CA LEU A 604 -18.21 -11.73 3.36
C LEU A 604 -19.61 -11.14 3.14
N ASP A 605 -20.48 -11.90 2.48
CA ASP A 605 -21.92 -11.70 2.61
C ASP A 605 -22.41 -12.48 3.83
N GLU A 606 -22.32 -11.82 4.97
CA GLU A 606 -22.58 -12.40 6.30
C GLU A 606 -24.06 -12.73 6.51
N LEU A 607 -24.95 -12.16 5.70
CA LEU A 607 -26.41 -12.34 5.79
C LEU A 607 -26.93 -13.47 4.90
N ALA A 608 -26.15 -13.88 3.89
CA ALA A 608 -26.54 -14.91 2.94
C ALA A 608 -26.17 -16.35 3.36
N THR A 609 -25.43 -16.54 4.46
CA THR A 609 -24.91 -17.85 4.88
C THR A 609 -25.47 -18.32 6.22
N ALA A 610 -25.82 -19.61 6.32
CA ALA A 610 -26.39 -20.20 7.54
C ALA A 610 -25.35 -20.41 8.67
N SER A 611 -24.07 -20.55 8.31
CA SER A 611 -22.95 -20.71 9.26
C SER A 611 -21.85 -19.69 8.98
N PHE A 612 -21.62 -18.82 9.97
CA PHE A 612 -20.59 -17.79 9.90
C PHE A 612 -19.17 -18.39 9.81
N LEU A 613 -18.89 -19.46 10.56
CA LEU A 613 -17.62 -20.18 10.50
C LEU A 613 -17.36 -20.74 9.10
N GLN A 614 -18.36 -21.36 8.47
CA GLN A 614 -18.23 -21.89 7.11
C GLN A 614 -17.95 -20.78 6.10
N ALA A 615 -18.66 -19.66 6.18
CA ALA A 615 -18.44 -18.52 5.29
C ALA A 615 -17.01 -17.96 5.39
N VAL A 616 -16.48 -17.83 6.61
CA VAL A 616 -15.08 -17.42 6.84
C VAL A 616 -14.11 -18.45 6.26
N SER A 617 -14.35 -19.75 6.48
CA SER A 617 -13.52 -20.83 5.96
C SER A 617 -13.44 -20.81 4.41
N GLU A 618 -14.57 -20.67 3.72
CA GLU A 618 -14.62 -20.58 2.26
C GLU A 618 -13.85 -19.37 1.73
N GLN A 619 -13.90 -18.22 2.41
CA GLN A 619 -13.16 -17.02 2.00
C GLN A 619 -11.66 -17.15 2.27
N VAL A 620 -11.26 -17.77 3.38
CA VAL A 620 -9.85 -18.08 3.66
C VAL A 620 -9.25 -18.96 2.56
N GLN A 621 -10.03 -19.93 2.06
CA GLN A 621 -9.61 -20.78 0.93
C GLN A 621 -9.50 -20.01 -0.40
N ARG A 622 -10.31 -18.96 -0.61
CA ARG A 622 -10.26 -18.11 -1.81
C ARG A 622 -9.16 -17.05 -1.76
N ARG A 623 -8.73 -16.62 -0.57
CA ARG A 623 -7.74 -15.53 -0.38
C ARG A 623 -6.45 -15.67 -1.18
N PRO A 624 -5.80 -16.85 -1.32
CA PRO A 624 -4.60 -17.00 -2.13
C PRO A 624 -4.79 -16.60 -3.60
N TRP A 625 -6.03 -16.54 -4.09
CA TRP A 625 -6.41 -16.21 -5.46
C TRP A 625 -6.84 -14.74 -5.64
N GLY A 626 -6.59 -13.88 -4.64
CA GLY A 626 -6.82 -12.44 -4.77
C GLY A 626 -6.01 -11.81 -5.91
N PRO A 627 -6.48 -10.69 -6.49
CA PRO A 627 -5.76 -10.01 -7.57
C PRO A 627 -4.40 -9.50 -7.08
N VAL A 628 -3.40 -9.56 -7.95
CA VAL A 628 -2.06 -9.00 -7.66
C VAL A 628 -2.14 -7.47 -7.55
N VAL A 629 -1.63 -6.93 -6.45
CA VAL A 629 -1.62 -5.49 -6.16
C VAL A 629 -0.22 -4.87 -6.17
N ARG A 630 0.84 -5.69 -6.06
CA ARG A 630 2.25 -5.27 -6.14
C ARG A 630 3.09 -6.36 -6.79
N LEU A 631 4.06 -5.94 -7.60
CA LEU A 631 5.10 -6.79 -8.16
C LEU A 631 6.46 -6.22 -7.75
N GLU A 632 7.24 -7.01 -7.01
CA GLU A 632 8.63 -6.70 -6.69
C GLU A 632 9.53 -7.52 -7.62
N VAL A 633 10.55 -6.90 -8.20
CA VAL A 633 11.52 -7.56 -9.09
C VAL A 633 12.93 -7.17 -8.70
N GLU A 634 13.89 -8.06 -8.94
CA GLU A 634 15.30 -7.67 -8.85
C GLU A 634 15.64 -6.61 -9.91
N GLN A 635 16.51 -5.66 -9.55
CA GLN A 635 16.90 -4.56 -10.44
C GLN A 635 17.57 -5.05 -11.74
N THR A 636 18.29 -6.16 -11.67
CA THR A 636 18.97 -6.79 -12.82
C THR A 636 18.01 -7.43 -13.83
N MET A 637 16.71 -7.52 -13.53
CA MET A 637 15.72 -8.09 -14.43
C MET A 637 15.52 -7.23 -15.70
N PRO A 638 15.72 -7.79 -16.91
CA PRO A 638 15.53 -7.05 -18.16
C PRO A 638 14.11 -6.47 -18.28
N PRO A 639 13.95 -5.24 -18.80
CA PRO A 639 12.63 -4.60 -18.95
C PRO A 639 11.62 -5.46 -19.71
N ALA A 640 12.07 -6.18 -20.75
CA ALA A 640 11.21 -7.08 -21.53
C ALA A 640 10.61 -8.23 -20.69
N LEU A 641 11.39 -8.80 -19.76
CA LEU A 641 10.92 -9.87 -18.86
C LEU A 641 10.00 -9.31 -17.78
N ARG A 642 10.32 -8.13 -17.23
CA ARG A 642 9.47 -7.42 -16.27
C ARG A 642 8.10 -7.11 -16.85
N GLU A 643 8.05 -6.58 -18.07
CA GLU A 643 6.81 -6.32 -18.78
C GLU A 643 6.03 -7.60 -19.08
N LEU A 644 6.73 -8.69 -19.45
CA LEU A 644 6.11 -9.99 -19.66
C LEU A 644 5.44 -10.47 -18.38
N LEU A 645 6.16 -10.49 -17.25
CA LEU A 645 5.62 -10.88 -15.95
C LEU A 645 4.41 -10.01 -15.57
N GLN A 646 4.55 -8.69 -15.67
CA GLN A 646 3.46 -7.77 -15.37
C GLN A 646 2.24 -8.03 -16.25
N ARG A 647 2.43 -8.22 -17.55
CA ARG A 647 1.35 -8.52 -18.50
C ARG A 647 0.68 -9.84 -18.15
N GLU A 648 1.46 -10.89 -17.94
CA GLU A 648 0.93 -12.21 -17.66
C GLU A 648 0.19 -12.25 -16.31
N LEU A 649 0.72 -11.64 -15.26
CA LEU A 649 0.07 -11.52 -13.95
C LEU A 649 -1.22 -10.67 -13.97
N ARG A 650 -1.34 -9.70 -14.89
CA ARG A 650 -2.62 -8.98 -15.11
C ARG A 650 -3.72 -9.87 -15.69
N PHE A 651 -3.33 -10.90 -16.42
CA PHE A 651 -4.23 -11.79 -17.16
C PHE A 651 -4.32 -13.20 -16.57
N GLU A 652 -3.68 -13.44 -15.42
CA GLU A 652 -3.89 -14.63 -14.63
C GLU A 652 -5.39 -14.83 -14.44
N GLU A 653 -5.88 -16.06 -14.68
CA GLU A 653 -7.30 -16.45 -14.60
C GLU A 653 -7.79 -16.47 -13.15
N SER A 654 -7.70 -15.32 -12.47
CA SER A 654 -8.37 -15.06 -11.21
C SER A 654 -9.77 -14.54 -11.51
N GLY A 655 -10.76 -14.93 -10.70
CA GLY A 655 -12.16 -14.50 -10.87
C GLY A 655 -12.38 -12.97 -10.78
N MET A 656 -11.33 -12.19 -10.51
CA MET A 656 -11.32 -10.72 -10.44
C MET A 656 -10.19 -10.16 -11.29
N GLN A 657 -10.46 -9.11 -12.08
CA GLN A 657 -9.41 -8.46 -12.89
C GLN A 657 -8.38 -7.75 -12.00
N SER A 658 -7.10 -8.07 -12.21
CA SER A 658 -6.00 -7.37 -11.54
C SER A 658 -5.84 -5.95 -12.10
N ALA A 659 -5.81 -4.96 -11.22
CA ALA A 659 -5.53 -3.56 -11.54
C ALA A 659 -4.02 -3.23 -11.54
N LEU A 660 -3.15 -4.25 -11.60
CA LEU A 660 -1.70 -4.07 -11.60
C LEU A 660 -1.30 -3.12 -12.75
N GLY A 661 -0.70 -1.99 -12.39
CA GLY A 661 -0.23 -0.92 -13.27
C GLY A 661 1.30 -0.75 -13.23
N PRO A 662 1.88 0.17 -14.03
CA PRO A 662 3.31 0.50 -13.95
C PRO A 662 3.72 1.03 -12.57
N SER A 663 2.84 1.76 -11.88
CA SER A 663 3.07 2.29 -10.52
C SER A 663 3.13 1.21 -9.42
N ASP A 664 2.93 -0.06 -9.79
CA ASP A 664 2.88 -1.18 -8.85
C ASP A 664 4.09 -2.10 -8.95
N VAL A 665 5.05 -1.73 -9.79
CA VAL A 665 6.29 -2.47 -10.01
C VAL A 665 7.41 -1.79 -9.22
N TYR A 666 8.03 -2.53 -8.32
CA TYR A 666 9.09 -2.04 -7.43
C TYR A 666 10.36 -2.82 -7.69
N GLU A 667 11.45 -2.10 -7.91
CA GLU A 667 12.76 -2.69 -8.17
C GLU A 667 13.56 -2.73 -6.88
N ALA A 668 14.03 -3.93 -6.54
CA ALA A 668 14.89 -4.15 -5.40
C ALA A 668 16.36 -4.06 -5.85
N PRO A 669 17.13 -3.05 -5.40
CA PRO A 669 18.56 -3.00 -5.63
C PRO A 669 19.25 -4.01 -4.67
N GLY A 670 19.30 -5.29 -5.03
CA GLY A 670 19.91 -6.35 -4.22
C GLY A 670 18.90 -7.36 -3.65
N LEU A 671 19.08 -7.76 -2.38
CA LEU A 671 18.25 -8.77 -1.71
C LEU A 671 16.77 -8.36 -1.71
N LEU A 672 15.94 -9.04 -2.49
CA LEU A 672 14.50 -8.78 -2.58
C LEU A 672 13.82 -9.10 -1.24
N ASP A 673 12.73 -8.44 -0.85
CA ASP A 673 12.03 -8.73 0.43
C ASP A 673 12.95 -8.76 1.67
N LEU A 674 13.19 -7.58 2.25
CA LEU A 674 14.04 -7.43 3.43
C LEU A 674 13.43 -8.01 4.72
N SER A 675 12.27 -8.69 4.67
CA SER A 675 11.77 -9.43 5.84
C SER A 675 12.71 -10.58 6.26
N ALA A 676 13.54 -11.08 5.33
CA ALA A 676 14.59 -12.06 5.63
C ALA A 676 15.64 -11.56 6.64
N LEU A 677 15.76 -10.24 6.84
CA LEU A 677 16.71 -9.68 7.81
C LEU A 677 16.34 -10.04 9.27
N SER A 678 15.08 -10.41 9.55
CA SER A 678 14.70 -10.94 10.86
C SER A 678 15.34 -12.30 11.15
N GLU A 679 15.46 -13.15 10.11
CA GLU A 679 16.16 -14.45 10.20
C GLU A 679 17.65 -14.23 10.50
N LEU A 680 18.27 -13.23 9.83
CA LEU A 680 19.65 -12.82 10.08
C LEU A 680 19.84 -12.31 11.52
N ALA A 681 18.95 -11.43 11.98
CA ALA A 681 19.01 -10.87 13.34
C ALA A 681 18.85 -11.94 14.42
N THR A 682 17.95 -12.90 14.21
CA THR A 682 17.71 -14.00 15.17
C THR A 682 18.93 -14.90 15.30
N ARG A 683 19.56 -15.27 14.17
CA ARG A 683 20.74 -16.14 14.16
C ARG A 683 22.00 -15.47 14.67
N ALA A 684 22.17 -14.18 14.39
CA ALA A 684 23.30 -13.41 14.90
C ALA A 684 23.18 -13.11 16.41
N GLY A 685 21.97 -13.24 16.98
CA GLY A 685 21.70 -13.00 18.39
C GLY A 685 22.08 -14.16 19.33
N PRO A 686 21.97 -13.96 20.65
CA PRO A 686 22.44 -14.91 21.68
C PRO A 686 21.80 -16.30 21.59
N ALA A 687 20.56 -16.39 21.11
CA ALA A 687 19.79 -17.62 21.00
C ALA A 687 20.14 -18.50 19.78
N GLY A 688 20.93 -17.99 18.82
CA GLY A 688 21.28 -18.69 17.58
C GLY A 688 22.45 -19.68 17.69
N GLY A 689 23.07 -19.81 18.86
CA GLY A 689 24.28 -20.61 19.07
C GLY A 689 24.02 -22.04 19.57
N THR A 690 23.58 -22.94 18.69
CA THR A 690 23.62 -24.40 18.98
C THR A 690 24.35 -25.25 17.95
N GLY A 691 24.98 -24.66 16.91
CA GLY A 691 25.76 -25.44 15.96
C GLY A 691 26.81 -24.62 15.22
N GLY A 692 28.05 -24.63 15.71
CA GLY A 692 29.19 -24.05 15.01
C GLY A 692 30.14 -23.29 15.95
N THR A 693 31.31 -23.87 16.15
CA THR A 693 32.43 -23.43 16.98
C THR A 693 32.73 -21.92 16.99
N GLY A 694 32.69 -21.30 18.18
CA GLY A 694 33.59 -20.19 18.54
C GLY A 694 33.05 -18.77 18.70
N GLY A 695 31.75 -18.47 18.50
CA GLY A 695 31.28 -17.07 18.38
C GLY A 695 30.31 -16.51 19.44
N GLY A 696 29.71 -17.34 20.30
CA GLY A 696 28.57 -16.93 21.15
C GLY A 696 28.88 -15.81 22.15
N ALA A 697 30.09 -15.78 22.70
CA ALA A 697 30.54 -14.72 23.62
C ALA A 697 30.97 -13.42 22.89
N ALA A 698 31.33 -13.50 21.61
CA ALA A 698 31.87 -12.37 20.83
C ALA A 698 30.79 -11.44 20.25
N ARG A 699 29.50 -11.77 20.43
CA ARG A 699 28.36 -11.03 19.86
C ARG A 699 27.41 -10.44 20.92
N SER A 700 27.79 -10.47 22.19
CA SER A 700 27.07 -9.75 23.26
C SER A 700 27.13 -8.24 23.00
N GLY A 701 25.99 -7.55 23.05
CA GLY A 701 25.90 -6.10 22.85
C GLY A 701 25.42 -5.64 21.46
N LEU A 702 25.16 -6.57 20.53
CA LEU A 702 24.57 -6.24 19.23
C LEU A 702 23.03 -6.06 19.27
N ASP A 703 22.42 -6.36 20.41
CA ASP A 703 20.98 -6.29 20.63
C ASP A 703 20.67 -5.56 21.95
N TYR A 704 19.40 -5.24 22.18
CA TYR A 704 18.94 -4.69 23.44
C TYR A 704 19.21 -5.66 24.61
N ALA A 705 19.58 -5.12 25.77
CA ALA A 705 19.74 -5.89 26.99
C ALA A 705 18.44 -6.64 27.35
N GLU A 706 18.56 -7.85 27.90
CA GLU A 706 17.39 -8.63 28.32
C GLU A 706 16.58 -7.88 29.38
N LEU A 707 15.25 -7.86 29.24
CA LEU A 707 14.35 -7.23 30.20
C LEU A 707 13.93 -8.27 31.24
N THR A 708 14.29 -8.05 32.50
CA THR A 708 13.74 -8.83 33.62
C THR A 708 12.36 -8.29 33.98
N ALA A 709 11.32 -9.03 33.60
CA ALA A 709 9.94 -8.65 33.92
C ALA A 709 9.65 -8.83 35.42
N ARG A 710 8.94 -7.86 36.01
CA ARG A 710 8.51 -7.90 37.42
C ARG A 710 7.36 -8.88 37.61
N ASP A 711 7.35 -9.59 38.75
CA ASP A 711 6.16 -10.32 39.21
C ASP A 711 5.26 -9.38 40.03
N PRO A 712 4.06 -8.99 39.53
CA PRO A 712 3.17 -8.09 40.26
C PRO A 712 2.51 -8.75 41.49
N PHE A 713 2.62 -10.07 41.65
CA PHE A 713 2.09 -10.83 42.77
C PHE A 713 3.20 -11.52 43.59
N ALA A 714 4.42 -10.99 43.52
CA ALA A 714 5.57 -11.53 44.26
C ALA A 714 5.27 -11.61 45.77
N GLY A 715 5.50 -12.78 46.35
CA GLY A 715 5.25 -13.04 47.78
C GLY A 715 3.76 -13.22 48.17
N ALA A 716 2.81 -13.05 47.24
CA ALA A 716 1.40 -13.28 47.48
C ALA A 716 1.03 -14.77 47.35
N ARG A 717 0.17 -15.25 48.27
CA ARG A 717 -0.33 -16.64 48.25
C ARG A 717 -1.31 -16.93 47.12
N SER A 718 -2.16 -15.96 46.76
CA SER A 718 -3.11 -16.06 45.65
C SER A 718 -3.43 -14.69 45.05
N VAL A 719 -3.78 -14.66 43.76
CA VAL A 719 -4.21 -13.46 43.04
C VAL A 719 -5.51 -12.93 43.62
N SER A 720 -6.50 -13.81 43.87
CA SER A 720 -7.79 -13.41 44.46
C SER A 720 -7.65 -12.74 45.81
N GLY A 721 -6.74 -13.23 46.66
CA GLY A 721 -6.47 -12.64 47.98
C GLY A 721 -5.90 -11.22 47.89
N VAL A 722 -5.14 -10.91 46.85
CA VAL A 722 -4.65 -9.54 46.58
C VAL A 722 -5.79 -8.66 46.08
N LEU A 723 -6.55 -9.14 45.09
CA LEU A 723 -7.67 -8.40 44.49
C LEU A 723 -8.81 -8.12 45.47
N ASP A 724 -8.88 -8.87 46.55
CA ASP A 724 -9.84 -8.62 47.62
C ASP A 724 -9.61 -7.31 48.38
N HIS A 725 -8.37 -6.77 48.32
CA HIS A 725 -7.93 -5.58 49.04
C HIS A 725 -7.67 -4.37 48.16
N GLY A 726 -7.47 -4.55 46.84
CA GLY A 726 -7.21 -3.45 45.91
C GLY A 726 -7.01 -3.92 44.48
N ASP A 727 -7.10 -2.98 43.53
CA ASP A 727 -6.89 -3.27 42.12
C ASP A 727 -5.39 -3.39 41.79
N VAL A 728 -5.06 -4.19 40.77
CA VAL A 728 -3.69 -4.34 40.28
C VAL A 728 -3.62 -3.92 38.82
N LEU A 729 -2.83 -2.87 38.55
CA LEU A 729 -2.50 -2.44 37.19
C LEU A 729 -1.18 -3.08 36.75
N VAL A 730 -1.22 -3.86 35.66
CA VAL A 730 -0.05 -4.47 35.02
C VAL A 730 0.31 -3.74 33.73
N HIS A 731 1.60 -3.68 33.43
CA HIS A 731 2.18 -3.06 32.23
C HIS A 731 3.17 -4.03 31.60
N HIS A 732 2.72 -4.82 30.63
CA HIS A 732 3.60 -5.72 29.87
C HIS A 732 4.43 -4.88 28.88
N PRO A 733 5.68 -5.25 28.54
CA PRO A 733 6.44 -6.41 29.02
C PRO A 733 7.17 -6.19 30.36
N TYR A 734 7.04 -5.01 30.98
CA TYR A 734 7.74 -4.66 32.22
C TYR A 734 7.25 -5.48 33.42
N ASP A 735 5.97 -5.84 33.43
CA ASP A 735 5.38 -6.87 34.27
C ASP A 735 5.35 -8.21 33.51
N SER A 736 5.47 -9.33 34.21
CA SER A 736 5.45 -10.67 33.59
C SER A 736 4.03 -11.09 33.23
N PHE A 737 3.78 -11.42 31.97
CA PHE A 737 2.48 -11.94 31.52
C PHE A 737 2.14 -13.29 32.19
N GLU A 738 3.16 -14.15 32.33
CA GLU A 738 3.05 -15.47 32.95
C GLU A 738 2.71 -15.34 34.45
N ALA A 739 3.38 -14.42 35.16
CA ALA A 739 3.15 -14.20 36.59
C ALA A 739 1.89 -13.35 36.90
N SER A 740 1.27 -12.74 35.88
CA SER A 740 0.08 -11.91 36.04
C SER A 740 -1.19 -12.57 35.48
N PHE A 741 -1.48 -12.37 34.20
CA PHE A 741 -2.71 -12.84 33.58
C PHE A 741 -2.77 -14.36 33.48
N GLU A 742 -1.68 -15.02 33.08
CA GLU A 742 -1.70 -16.50 33.03
C GLU A 742 -1.86 -17.09 34.42
N ARG A 743 -1.16 -16.55 35.43
CA ARG A 743 -1.33 -16.93 36.85
C ARG A 743 -2.77 -16.76 37.31
N PHE A 744 -3.43 -15.65 36.95
CA PHE A 744 -4.84 -15.40 37.28
C PHE A 744 -5.76 -16.50 36.72
N ILE A 745 -5.58 -16.90 35.46
CA ILE A 745 -6.37 -17.99 34.85
C ILE A 745 -5.97 -19.36 35.40
N ALA A 746 -4.69 -19.57 35.71
CA ALA A 746 -4.18 -20.82 36.26
C ALA A 746 -4.75 -21.11 37.66
N GLU A 747 -4.67 -20.13 38.56
CA GLU A 747 -5.27 -20.25 39.88
C GLU A 747 -6.79 -20.44 39.79
N ALA A 748 -7.46 -19.75 38.87
CA ALA A 748 -8.91 -19.92 38.66
C ALA A 748 -9.29 -21.31 38.14
N ALA A 749 -8.45 -21.93 37.30
CA ALA A 749 -8.69 -23.27 36.78
C ALA A 749 -8.54 -24.36 37.88
N GLU A 750 -7.66 -24.14 38.85
CA GLU A 750 -7.38 -25.05 39.96
C GLU A 750 -8.32 -24.82 41.17
N ASP A 751 -8.79 -23.58 41.34
CA ASP A 751 -9.86 -23.07 42.22
C ASP A 751 -11.09 -24.00 42.45
N PRO A 752 -11.27 -24.83 43.49
CA PRO A 752 -12.52 -25.60 43.64
C PRO A 752 -13.76 -24.72 43.89
N ASP A 753 -13.59 -23.52 44.43
CA ASP A 753 -14.67 -22.57 44.66
C ASP A 753 -15.01 -21.75 43.41
N VAL A 754 -14.21 -21.84 42.34
CA VAL A 754 -14.51 -21.17 41.07
C VAL A 754 -15.62 -21.92 40.35
N ALA A 755 -16.72 -21.21 40.09
CA ALA A 755 -17.89 -21.75 39.42
C ALA A 755 -17.83 -21.56 37.90
N ALA A 756 -17.31 -20.43 37.43
CA ALA A 756 -17.30 -20.10 36.00
C ALA A 756 -16.12 -19.21 35.59
N ILE A 757 -15.69 -19.37 34.34
CA ILE A 757 -14.66 -18.57 33.68
C ILE A 757 -15.22 -18.10 32.33
N LYS A 758 -15.30 -16.79 32.11
CA LYS A 758 -15.71 -16.18 30.84
C LYS A 758 -14.56 -15.35 30.26
N LEU A 759 -14.24 -15.52 28.97
CA LEU A 759 -13.05 -14.86 28.39
C LEU A 759 -13.21 -14.59 26.88
N THR A 760 -12.61 -13.50 26.40
CA THR A 760 -12.46 -13.22 24.96
C THR A 760 -11.08 -13.63 24.43
N LEU A 761 -11.02 -14.54 23.46
CA LEU A 761 -9.81 -14.91 22.73
C LEU A 761 -9.76 -14.19 21.38
N TYR A 762 -8.94 -13.15 21.32
CA TYR A 762 -8.56 -12.48 20.09
C TYR A 762 -7.10 -12.87 19.75
N ARG A 763 -6.92 -13.73 18.74
CA ARG A 763 -5.61 -14.25 18.29
C ARG A 763 -4.82 -14.98 19.40
N PRO A 764 -5.23 -16.19 19.80
CA PRO A 764 -4.47 -17.00 20.75
C PRO A 764 -3.05 -17.36 20.28
N GLY A 765 -2.75 -17.24 18.98
CA GLY A 765 -1.44 -17.55 18.40
C GLY A 765 -1.23 -19.05 18.17
N GLY A 766 0.03 -19.49 18.26
CA GLY A 766 0.44 -20.90 18.22
C GLY A 766 -0.04 -21.71 19.43
N PRO A 767 0.73 -22.68 19.95
CA PRO A 767 0.36 -23.41 21.17
C PRO A 767 0.10 -22.43 22.33
N SER A 768 -1.13 -22.37 22.82
CA SER A 768 -1.55 -21.38 23.83
C SER A 768 -1.78 -22.06 25.17
N ARG A 769 -0.99 -21.69 26.18
CA ARG A 769 -1.14 -22.16 27.57
C ARG A 769 -2.50 -21.76 28.15
N ILE A 770 -3.04 -20.59 27.77
CA ILE A 770 -4.39 -20.16 28.16
C ILE A 770 -5.43 -21.15 27.63
N GLY A 771 -5.33 -21.58 26.38
CA GLY A 771 -6.24 -22.59 25.83
C GLY A 771 -6.22 -23.90 26.63
N GLU A 772 -5.02 -24.37 27.01
CA GLU A 772 -4.88 -25.57 27.85
C GLU A 772 -5.44 -25.39 29.26
N LEU A 773 -5.24 -24.22 29.87
CA LEU A 773 -5.83 -23.89 31.17
C LEU A 773 -7.36 -23.90 31.14
N LEU A 774 -7.96 -23.38 30.08
CA LEU A 774 -9.42 -23.38 29.91
C LEU A 774 -9.96 -24.80 29.73
N ARG A 775 -9.27 -25.68 28.99
CA ARG A 775 -9.63 -27.10 28.89
C ARG A 775 -9.57 -27.80 30.25
N ARG A 776 -8.51 -27.56 31.04
CA ARG A 776 -8.40 -28.09 32.40
C ARG A 776 -9.52 -27.61 33.31
N ALA A 777 -9.89 -26.33 33.23
CA ALA A 777 -11.01 -25.78 33.99
C ALA A 777 -12.34 -26.46 33.62
N ALA A 778 -12.61 -26.65 32.32
CA ALA A 778 -13.82 -27.34 31.85
C ALA A 778 -13.83 -28.82 32.30
N ALA A 779 -12.71 -29.53 32.19
CA ALA A 779 -12.56 -30.90 32.66
C ALA A 779 -12.76 -31.02 34.19
N ALA A 780 -12.46 -29.97 34.96
CA ALA A 780 -12.73 -29.87 36.39
C ALA A 780 -14.20 -29.50 36.71
N GLY A 781 -15.09 -29.46 35.73
CA GLY A 781 -16.53 -29.21 35.91
C GLY A 781 -16.93 -27.74 36.05
N LYS A 782 -16.03 -26.80 35.71
CA LYS A 782 -16.32 -25.36 35.73
C LYS A 782 -17.08 -24.95 34.46
N ASP A 783 -17.98 -23.97 34.57
CA ASP A 783 -18.65 -23.39 33.39
C ASP A 783 -17.67 -22.44 32.67
N VAL A 784 -17.19 -22.86 31.49
CA VAL A 784 -16.22 -22.09 30.70
C VAL A 784 -16.88 -21.60 29.42
N SER A 785 -16.90 -20.28 29.23
CA SER A 785 -17.42 -19.62 28.02
C SER A 785 -16.35 -18.77 27.35
N VAL A 786 -16.14 -18.95 26.05
CA VAL A 786 -15.06 -18.28 25.31
C VAL A 786 -15.58 -17.64 24.03
N PHE A 787 -15.24 -16.36 23.83
CA PHE A 787 -15.48 -15.66 22.57
C PHE A 787 -14.27 -15.74 21.66
N VAL A 788 -14.40 -16.36 20.49
CA VAL A 788 -13.32 -16.49 19.51
C VAL A 788 -13.62 -15.60 18.30
N GLU A 789 -12.76 -14.61 18.04
CA GLU A 789 -12.91 -13.72 16.89
C GLU A 789 -12.34 -14.36 15.61
N LEU A 790 -13.22 -14.88 14.74
CA LEU A 790 -12.81 -15.56 13.51
C LEU A 790 -12.32 -14.61 12.41
N LYS A 791 -12.71 -13.33 12.40
CA LYS A 791 -12.29 -12.33 11.38
C LYS A 791 -11.00 -11.61 11.75
N ALA A 792 -10.20 -12.17 12.66
CA ALA A 792 -8.88 -11.65 12.98
C ALA A 792 -7.98 -11.80 11.75
N ARG A 793 -7.51 -10.67 11.21
CA ARG A 793 -6.82 -10.62 9.92
C ARG A 793 -5.58 -11.51 9.92
N PHE A 794 -5.46 -12.40 8.94
CA PHE A 794 -4.34 -13.33 8.74
C PHE A 794 -4.22 -14.46 9.78
N ASP A 795 -5.07 -14.50 10.79
CA ASP A 795 -5.12 -15.56 11.81
C ASP A 795 -6.39 -16.39 11.71
N GLU A 796 -7.19 -16.19 10.66
CA GLU A 796 -8.52 -16.77 10.52
C GLU A 796 -8.48 -18.30 10.61
N GLN A 797 -7.53 -18.94 9.93
CA GLN A 797 -7.38 -20.40 9.91
C GLN A 797 -6.98 -20.97 11.27
N LEU A 798 -6.08 -20.29 12.00
CA LEU A 798 -5.69 -20.69 13.36
C LEU A 798 -6.86 -20.53 14.33
N ASN A 799 -7.62 -19.45 14.22
CA ASN A 799 -8.77 -19.18 15.10
C ASN A 799 -9.91 -20.18 14.86
N ILE A 800 -10.13 -20.62 13.62
CA ILE A 800 -11.09 -21.71 13.31
C ILE A 800 -10.68 -23.01 14.02
N GLY A 801 -9.40 -23.40 13.92
CA GLY A 801 -8.89 -24.60 14.60
C GLY A 801 -9.01 -24.52 16.13
N TRP A 802 -8.73 -23.35 16.71
CA TRP A 802 -8.92 -23.10 18.13
C TRP A 802 -10.38 -23.20 18.58
N ALA A 803 -11.31 -22.59 17.83
CA ALA A 803 -12.73 -22.67 18.14
C ALA A 803 -13.21 -24.13 18.21
N GLN A 804 -12.87 -24.93 17.19
CA GLN A 804 -13.20 -26.36 17.13
C GLN A 804 -12.57 -27.16 18.28
N SER A 805 -11.29 -26.89 18.61
CA SER A 805 -10.58 -27.59 19.68
C SER A 805 -11.15 -27.30 21.07
N LEU A 806 -11.58 -26.06 21.34
CA LEU A 806 -12.16 -25.68 22.62
C LEU A 806 -13.58 -26.25 22.76
N GLU A 807 -14.38 -26.19 21.70
CA GLU A 807 -15.74 -26.77 21.69
C GLU A 807 -15.71 -28.28 21.95
N ALA A 808 -14.77 -29.01 21.34
CA ALA A 808 -14.57 -30.43 21.59
C ALA A 808 -14.20 -30.78 23.05
N ALA A 809 -13.68 -29.81 23.82
CA ALA A 809 -13.37 -29.95 25.23
C ALA A 809 -14.55 -29.60 26.17
N GLY A 810 -15.75 -29.37 25.63
CA GLY A 810 -16.95 -29.03 26.41
C GLY A 810 -17.05 -27.55 26.80
N ILE A 811 -16.21 -26.68 26.22
CA ILE A 811 -16.25 -25.23 26.43
C ILE A 811 -17.34 -24.62 25.55
N HIS A 812 -18.13 -23.69 26.10
CA HIS A 812 -19.11 -22.94 25.31
C HIS A 812 -18.40 -21.88 24.46
N VAL A 813 -18.20 -22.16 23.16
CA VAL A 813 -17.51 -21.28 22.22
C VAL A 813 -18.50 -20.43 21.43
N VAL A 814 -18.31 -19.11 21.45
CA VAL A 814 -19.09 -18.17 20.64
C VAL A 814 -18.17 -17.54 19.59
N THR A 815 -18.46 -17.80 18.32
CA THR A 815 -17.66 -17.34 17.18
C THR A 815 -18.07 -15.95 16.70
N GLY A 816 -18.02 -14.96 17.59
CA GLY A 816 -18.30 -13.54 17.30
C GLY A 816 -19.74 -13.22 16.87
N LEU A 817 -20.04 -11.93 16.73
CA LEU A 817 -21.31 -11.46 16.20
C LEU A 817 -21.19 -11.30 14.67
N ALA A 818 -22.23 -11.70 13.92
CA ALA A 818 -22.19 -11.73 12.46
C ALA A 818 -21.69 -10.39 11.89
N THR A 819 -22.15 -9.24 12.38
CA THR A 819 -21.82 -7.91 11.83
C THR A 819 -20.71 -7.14 12.56
N LEU A 820 -20.20 -7.63 13.69
CA LEU A 820 -19.24 -6.91 14.53
C LEU A 820 -18.01 -7.76 14.84
N LYS A 821 -16.84 -7.13 14.86
CA LYS A 821 -15.62 -7.80 15.36
C LYS A 821 -15.51 -7.60 16.87
N THR A 822 -15.31 -8.67 17.63
CA THR A 822 -14.99 -8.62 19.05
C THR A 822 -13.51 -8.36 19.21
N HIS A 823 -13.16 -7.20 19.76
CA HIS A 823 -11.78 -6.76 19.98
C HIS A 823 -11.50 -6.38 21.44
N ALA A 824 -12.49 -6.45 22.31
CA ALA A 824 -12.31 -6.40 23.76
C ALA A 824 -11.41 -7.54 24.26
N LYS A 825 -10.53 -7.25 25.22
CA LYS A 825 -9.65 -8.22 25.89
C LYS A 825 -10.05 -8.27 27.35
N ILE A 826 -11.05 -9.09 27.61
CA ILE A 826 -11.72 -9.18 28.89
C ILE A 826 -11.76 -10.62 29.40
N ALA A 827 -11.66 -10.78 30.72
CA ALA A 827 -11.87 -12.06 31.40
C ALA A 827 -12.65 -11.82 32.69
N LEU A 828 -13.48 -12.78 33.07
CA LEU A 828 -14.31 -12.75 34.26
C LEU A 828 -14.27 -14.13 34.93
N VAL A 829 -13.83 -14.17 36.18
CA VAL A 829 -13.81 -15.36 37.04
C VAL A 829 -14.88 -15.18 38.12
N ILE A 830 -15.78 -16.14 38.22
CA ILE A 830 -16.87 -16.15 39.22
C ILE A 830 -16.55 -17.21 40.26
N ARG A 831 -16.30 -16.77 41.50
CA ARG A 831 -15.93 -17.61 42.64
C ARG A 831 -17.02 -17.60 43.70
N ARG A 832 -17.30 -18.74 44.32
CA ARG A 832 -18.17 -18.83 45.50
C ARG A 832 -17.41 -18.31 46.73
N ALA A 833 -18.03 -17.45 47.52
CA ALA A 833 -17.43 -16.85 48.71
C ALA A 833 -18.09 -17.43 49.97
N GLY A 834 -17.42 -18.40 50.61
CA GLY A 834 -17.85 -19.05 51.84
C GLY A 834 -19.14 -19.89 51.72
N GLY A 835 -19.47 -20.65 52.76
CA GLY A 835 -20.61 -21.59 52.81
C GLY A 835 -22.02 -20.97 52.68
N GLY A 836 -22.14 -19.66 52.45
CA GLY A 836 -23.40 -18.92 52.34
C GLY A 836 -23.86 -18.59 50.91
N GLY A 837 -23.21 -19.13 49.88
CA GLY A 837 -23.68 -19.02 48.47
C GLY A 837 -23.50 -17.65 47.79
N ARG A 838 -22.86 -16.66 48.42
CA ARG A 838 -22.54 -15.37 47.79
C ARG A 838 -21.46 -15.58 46.73
N THR A 839 -21.59 -14.95 45.56
CA THR A 839 -20.57 -15.02 44.50
C THR A 839 -19.75 -13.73 44.47
N ARG A 840 -18.44 -13.87 44.25
CA ARG A 840 -17.51 -12.77 43.99
C ARG A 840 -17.01 -12.86 42.55
N ARG A 841 -16.84 -11.70 41.92
CA ARG A 841 -16.44 -11.56 40.52
C ARG A 841 -15.07 -10.91 40.47
N TYR A 842 -14.12 -11.56 39.81
CA TYR A 842 -12.80 -11.01 39.53
C TYR A 842 -12.68 -10.79 38.03
N ALA A 843 -12.31 -9.59 37.63
CA ALA A 843 -12.26 -9.19 36.24
C ALA A 843 -10.84 -8.83 35.81
N HIS A 844 -10.53 -9.10 34.55
CA HIS A 844 -9.40 -8.54 33.83
C HIS A 844 -9.93 -7.73 32.64
N ILE A 845 -9.45 -6.50 32.46
CA ILE A 845 -9.69 -5.67 31.27
C ILE A 845 -8.33 -5.15 30.78
N GLY A 846 -7.96 -5.47 29.55
CA GLY A 846 -6.67 -5.08 28.98
C GLY A 846 -6.74 -4.42 27.61
N SER A 847 -5.60 -3.83 27.20
CA SER A 847 -5.38 -3.31 25.84
C SER A 847 -4.81 -4.37 24.88
N GLY A 848 -4.11 -5.38 25.42
CA GLY A 848 -3.33 -6.37 24.68
C GLY A 848 -3.95 -7.76 24.63
N ASN A 849 -3.67 -8.49 23.54
CA ASN A 849 -4.17 -9.85 23.35
C ASN A 849 -3.62 -10.82 24.40
N TYR A 850 -4.32 -11.93 24.63
CA TYR A 850 -3.86 -12.99 25.52
C TYR A 850 -2.86 -13.94 24.83
N ASN A 851 -1.70 -13.40 24.48
CA ASN A 851 -0.61 -14.12 23.83
C ASN A 851 0.74 -13.69 24.42
N ALA A 852 1.45 -14.65 25.02
CA ALA A 852 2.72 -14.43 25.72
C ALA A 852 3.85 -13.92 24.82
N GLU A 853 3.91 -14.36 23.55
CA GLU A 853 4.92 -13.87 22.60
C GLU A 853 4.71 -12.38 22.31
N THR A 854 3.46 -11.99 22.03
CA THR A 854 3.13 -10.57 21.81
C THR A 854 3.32 -9.75 23.08
N ALA A 855 3.02 -10.28 24.26
CA ALA A 855 3.21 -9.58 25.53
C ALA A 855 4.68 -9.27 25.85
N ARG A 856 5.64 -9.93 25.18
CA ARG A 856 7.09 -9.62 25.29
C ARG A 856 7.55 -8.52 24.31
N ALA A 857 6.78 -8.27 23.25
CA ALA A 857 7.12 -7.32 22.20
C ALA A 857 6.25 -6.05 22.21
N TYR A 858 5.07 -6.09 22.84
CA TYR A 858 4.08 -5.03 22.88
C TYR A 858 4.00 -4.43 24.28
N SER A 859 3.98 -3.10 24.37
CA SER A 859 3.74 -2.37 25.62
C SER A 859 2.24 -2.28 25.85
N ASP A 860 1.69 -3.08 26.76
CA ASP A 860 0.25 -3.25 26.99
C ASP A 860 -0.13 -3.05 28.47
N LEU A 861 -1.36 -2.60 28.71
CA LEU A 861 -1.90 -2.36 30.05
C LEU A 861 -3.04 -3.34 30.35
N GLY A 862 -3.12 -3.78 31.60
CA GLY A 862 -4.21 -4.62 32.11
C GLY A 862 -4.62 -4.21 33.52
N LEU A 863 -5.92 -4.16 33.79
CA LEU A 863 -6.48 -3.95 35.12
C LEU A 863 -7.08 -5.27 35.61
N LEU A 864 -6.56 -5.76 36.74
CA LEU A 864 -7.16 -6.84 37.53
C LEU A 864 -7.92 -6.20 38.70
N THR A 865 -9.21 -6.54 38.86
CA THR A 865 -10.08 -5.89 39.84
C THR A 865 -11.15 -6.84 40.38
N ALA A 866 -11.57 -6.59 41.63
CA ALA A 866 -12.77 -7.18 42.24
C ALA A 866 -13.88 -6.14 42.49
N ASP A 867 -13.83 -4.96 41.84
CA ASP A 867 -14.88 -3.94 41.92
C ASP A 867 -16.21 -4.50 41.45
N ALA A 868 -17.21 -4.46 42.34
CA ALA A 868 -18.51 -5.07 42.09
C ALA A 868 -19.25 -4.44 40.89
N ALA A 869 -19.12 -3.14 40.65
CA ALA A 869 -19.79 -2.47 39.55
C ALA A 869 -19.15 -2.80 38.20
N ILE A 870 -17.82 -2.88 38.13
CA ILE A 870 -17.09 -3.36 36.95
C ILE A 870 -17.45 -4.84 36.68
N GLY A 871 -17.43 -5.68 37.72
CA GLY A 871 -17.79 -7.10 37.61
C GLY A 871 -19.23 -7.31 37.12
N ASP A 872 -20.18 -6.49 37.57
CA ASP A 872 -21.58 -6.52 37.14
C ASP A 872 -21.75 -6.11 35.67
N ASP A 873 -21.12 -5.00 35.26
CA ASP A 873 -21.14 -4.54 33.87
C ASP A 873 -20.53 -5.58 32.93
N LEU A 874 -19.39 -6.17 33.32
CA LEU A 874 -18.72 -7.17 32.51
C LEU A 874 -19.54 -8.46 32.41
N HIS A 875 -20.19 -8.87 33.49
CA HIS A 875 -21.10 -10.01 33.47
C HIS A 875 -22.30 -9.77 32.53
N ARG A 876 -22.90 -8.56 32.56
CA ARG A 876 -23.96 -8.17 31.61
C ARG A 876 -23.47 -8.21 30.18
N LEU A 877 -22.28 -7.67 29.90
CA LEU A 877 -21.70 -7.70 28.56
C LEU A 877 -21.52 -9.14 28.07
N PHE A 878 -20.97 -10.03 28.89
CA PHE A 878 -20.85 -11.44 28.52
C PHE A 878 -22.22 -12.07 28.23
N ASN A 879 -23.25 -11.77 29.02
CA ASN A 879 -24.59 -12.31 28.80
C ASN A 879 -25.22 -11.81 27.49
N GLU A 880 -25.03 -10.53 27.14
CA GLU A 880 -25.45 -9.97 25.84
C GLU A 880 -24.72 -10.68 24.70
N LEU A 881 -23.40 -10.86 24.83
CA LEU A 881 -22.59 -11.48 23.79
C LEU A 881 -22.91 -12.97 23.62
N THR A 882 -23.25 -13.71 24.70
CA THR A 882 -23.57 -15.15 24.63
C THR A 882 -25.04 -15.40 24.30
N GLY A 883 -25.92 -14.49 24.68
CA GLY A 883 -27.37 -14.66 24.62
C GLY A 883 -28.05 -14.01 23.41
N SER A 884 -27.31 -13.23 22.60
CA SER A 884 -27.87 -12.47 21.48
C SER A 884 -26.93 -12.43 20.27
N SER A 885 -27.51 -12.39 19.07
CA SER A 885 -26.79 -12.12 17.82
C SER A 885 -26.72 -10.63 17.46
N ARG A 886 -27.31 -9.76 18.30
CA ARG A 886 -27.34 -8.30 18.10
C ARG A 886 -26.18 -7.62 18.83
N PRO A 887 -25.78 -6.41 18.39
CA PRO A 887 -24.87 -5.56 19.16
C PRO A 887 -25.36 -5.38 20.61
N PRO A 888 -24.45 -5.30 21.61
CA PRO A 888 -24.85 -5.10 22.99
C PRO A 888 -25.72 -3.85 23.17
N GLN A 889 -26.85 -3.98 23.86
CA GLN A 889 -27.78 -2.87 24.14
C GLN A 889 -27.92 -2.56 25.63
N ALA A 890 -27.25 -3.35 26.48
CA ALA A 890 -27.27 -3.15 27.92
C ALA A 890 -26.76 -1.76 28.32
N GLN A 891 -27.31 -1.23 29.40
CA GLN A 891 -26.78 -0.03 30.05
C GLN A 891 -25.64 -0.41 30.98
N PHE A 892 -24.47 0.20 30.74
CA PHE A 892 -23.25 0.01 31.52
C PHE A 892 -23.03 1.19 32.48
N ARG A 893 -22.76 0.90 33.74
CA ARG A 893 -22.61 1.92 34.80
C ARG A 893 -21.22 2.55 34.78
N ARG A 894 -20.19 1.72 34.70
CA ARG A 894 -18.76 2.06 34.78
C ARG A 894 -18.06 1.87 33.44
N LEU A 895 -18.29 0.74 32.77
CA LEU A 895 -17.64 0.44 31.50
C LEU A 895 -18.15 1.37 30.40
N LEU A 896 -17.26 1.74 29.48
CA LEU A 896 -17.61 2.34 28.19
C LEU A 896 -17.52 1.22 27.16
N VAL A 897 -18.62 0.94 26.44
CA VAL A 897 -18.70 -0.21 25.55
C VAL A 897 -19.07 0.24 24.14
N ALA A 898 -18.27 -0.18 23.16
CA ALA A 898 -18.59 0.02 21.75
C ALA A 898 -19.38 -1.19 21.22
N PRO A 899 -20.29 -1.00 20.25
CA PRO A 899 -20.73 0.28 19.68
C PRO A 899 -21.86 0.96 20.47
N THR A 900 -22.12 0.54 21.71
CA THR A 900 -23.29 0.92 22.52
C THR A 900 -23.29 2.39 22.94
N ASP A 901 -22.34 2.79 23.79
CA ASP A 901 -22.32 4.14 24.40
C ASP A 901 -20.92 4.80 24.38
N MET A 902 -19.87 4.06 24.01
CA MET A 902 -18.49 4.51 24.10
C MET A 902 -18.22 5.84 23.37
N LEU A 903 -18.71 6.00 22.13
CA LEU A 903 -18.51 7.24 21.38
C LEU A 903 -19.14 8.43 22.10
N ASP A 904 -20.41 8.32 22.47
CA ASP A 904 -21.16 9.42 23.09
C ASP A 904 -20.56 9.77 24.45
N ARG A 905 -20.11 8.77 25.21
CA ARG A 905 -19.40 8.97 26.48
C ARG A 905 -18.07 9.71 26.29
N PHE A 906 -17.26 9.35 25.29
CA PHE A 906 -16.03 10.11 24.98
C PHE A 906 -16.33 11.54 24.55
N LEU A 907 -17.35 11.76 23.72
CA LEU A 907 -17.75 13.10 23.29
C LEU A 907 -18.22 13.94 24.48
N ALA A 908 -18.96 13.36 25.43
CA ALA A 908 -19.38 14.03 26.65
C ALA A 908 -18.19 14.38 27.57
N LEU A 909 -17.22 13.46 27.72
CA LEU A 909 -15.99 13.73 28.49
C LEU A 909 -15.19 14.87 27.88
N ILE A 910 -15.02 14.90 26.56
CA ILE A 910 -14.32 15.98 25.84
C ILE A 910 -15.09 17.30 25.96
N ALA A 911 -16.41 17.29 25.80
CA ALA A 911 -17.25 18.47 25.94
C ALA A 911 -17.17 19.06 27.35
N ARG A 912 -17.17 18.21 28.39
CA ARG A 912 -17.01 18.64 29.78
C ARG A 912 -15.67 19.38 29.99
N GLU A 913 -14.57 18.91 29.42
CA GLU A 913 -13.29 19.63 29.48
C GLU A 913 -13.33 20.98 28.76
N ALA A 914 -14.05 21.06 27.63
CA ALA A 914 -14.29 22.32 26.94
C ALA A 914 -15.08 23.30 27.83
N ASP A 915 -16.12 22.83 28.51
CA ASP A 915 -16.93 23.64 29.43
C ASP A 915 -16.12 24.11 30.65
N HIS A 916 -15.25 23.27 31.21
CA HIS A 916 -14.34 23.68 32.28
C HIS A 916 -13.37 24.77 31.80
N ALA A 917 -12.78 24.60 30.61
CA ALA A 917 -11.85 25.57 30.03
C ALA A 917 -12.53 26.91 29.75
N HIS A 918 -13.71 26.88 29.13
CA HIS A 918 -14.50 28.08 28.85
C HIS A 918 -14.90 28.83 30.12
N ALA A 919 -15.22 28.09 31.20
CA ALA A 919 -15.55 28.65 32.51
C ALA A 919 -14.31 29.10 33.32
N GLY A 920 -13.09 29.03 32.76
CA GLY A 920 -11.86 29.44 33.45
C GLY A 920 -11.39 28.48 34.55
N ARG A 921 -11.95 27.27 34.64
CA ARG A 921 -11.57 26.24 35.62
C ARG A 921 -10.41 25.36 35.17
N GLY A 922 -9.74 25.76 34.08
CA GLY A 922 -8.80 24.92 33.33
C GLY A 922 -9.52 23.83 32.54
N GLY A 923 -8.77 23.06 31.76
CA GLY A 923 -9.28 21.91 31.02
C GLY A 923 -8.11 21.20 30.37
N ARG A 924 -7.97 19.90 30.61
CA ARG A 924 -6.83 19.14 30.09
C ARG A 924 -7.24 17.74 29.70
N ILE A 925 -6.97 17.41 28.43
CA ILE A 925 -7.16 16.09 27.86
C ILE A 925 -5.77 15.51 27.58
N ARG A 926 -5.49 14.32 28.11
CA ARG A 926 -4.32 13.53 27.71
C ARG A 926 -4.80 12.18 27.18
N ALA A 927 -4.27 11.72 26.06
CA ALA A 927 -4.60 10.39 25.56
C ALA A 927 -3.42 9.70 24.87
N LYS A 928 -3.19 8.43 25.22
CA LYS A 928 -2.26 7.52 24.56
C LYS A 928 -3.06 6.54 23.70
N LEU A 929 -2.76 6.47 22.40
CA LEU A 929 -3.53 5.71 21.40
C LEU A 929 -2.62 5.10 20.34
N ASN A 930 -3.06 4.03 19.71
CA ASN A 930 -2.40 3.51 18.50
C ASN A 930 -2.83 4.26 17.24
N GLY A 931 -4.02 4.86 17.24
CA GLY A 931 -4.43 5.73 16.16
C GLY A 931 -5.64 6.62 16.48
N LEU A 932 -5.66 7.78 15.83
CA LEU A 932 -6.73 8.78 15.85
C LEU A 932 -7.18 9.06 14.42
N ALA A 933 -8.37 8.57 14.05
CA ALA A 933 -8.91 8.70 12.70
C ALA A 933 -10.41 9.02 12.69
N ASP A 934 -11.05 9.12 13.86
CA ASP A 934 -12.47 9.44 13.93
C ASP A 934 -12.72 10.94 13.79
N VAL A 935 -13.36 11.33 12.69
CA VAL A 935 -13.62 12.75 12.38
C VAL A 935 -14.50 13.40 13.46
N THR A 936 -15.46 12.67 14.05
CA THR A 936 -16.33 13.22 15.10
C THR A 936 -15.53 13.53 16.36
N VAL A 937 -14.66 12.61 16.79
CA VAL A 937 -13.76 12.84 17.94
C VAL A 937 -12.76 13.96 17.65
N ILE A 938 -12.13 13.97 16.47
CA ILE A 938 -11.17 15.03 16.08
C ILE A 938 -11.81 16.41 16.16
N ARG A 939 -13.04 16.56 15.66
CA ARG A 939 -13.78 17.82 15.75
C ARG A 939 -14.13 18.20 17.19
N ALA A 940 -14.47 17.24 18.04
CA ALA A 940 -14.68 17.50 19.46
C ALA A 940 -13.39 18.02 20.13
N LEU A 941 -12.22 17.46 19.78
CA LEU A 941 -10.93 17.94 20.28
C LEU A 941 -10.60 19.35 19.77
N TYR A 942 -10.89 19.67 18.50
CA TYR A 942 -10.75 21.05 17.99
C TYR A 942 -11.64 22.04 18.75
N ARG A 943 -12.90 21.67 19.03
CA ARG A 943 -13.80 22.52 19.85
C ARG A 943 -13.27 22.71 21.26
N ALA A 944 -12.79 21.65 21.91
CA ALA A 944 -12.20 21.75 23.24
C ALA A 944 -10.96 22.67 23.23
N ALA A 945 -10.10 22.56 22.22
CA ALA A 945 -8.95 23.45 22.06
C ALA A 945 -9.37 24.92 21.84
N GLN A 946 -10.37 25.18 21.00
CA GLN A 946 -10.91 26.53 20.79
C GLN A 946 -11.57 27.13 22.05
N ALA A 947 -12.15 26.28 22.90
CA ALA A 947 -12.68 26.68 24.21
C ALA A 947 -11.59 26.95 25.25
N GLY A 948 -10.32 26.67 24.94
CA GLY A 948 -9.16 26.93 25.80
C GLY A 948 -8.55 25.70 26.45
N ALA A 949 -9.10 24.50 26.24
CA ALA A 949 -8.57 23.27 26.82
C ALA A 949 -7.21 22.90 26.21
N ILE A 950 -6.31 22.34 27.01
CA ILE A 950 -5.02 21.82 26.57
C ILE A 950 -5.20 20.35 26.19
N VAL A 951 -4.75 19.96 25.01
CA VAL A 951 -4.87 18.58 24.51
C VAL A 951 -3.49 18.04 24.17
N ASP A 952 -3.05 17.03 24.90
CA ASP A 952 -1.78 16.33 24.70
C ASP A 952 -2.05 14.88 24.26
N LEU A 953 -1.62 14.52 23.05
CA LEU A 953 -1.88 13.19 22.49
C LEU A 953 -0.56 12.45 22.23
N ILE A 954 -0.48 11.19 22.66
CA ILE A 954 0.58 10.26 22.29
C ILE A 954 -0.02 9.27 21.28
N VAL A 955 0.27 9.45 20.00
CA VAL A 955 -0.28 8.64 18.91
C VAL A 955 0.84 8.04 18.08
N ARG A 956 1.12 6.75 18.28
CA ARG A 956 2.23 6.11 17.57
C ARG A 956 1.99 5.97 16.07
N GLY A 957 0.76 5.64 15.68
CA GLY A 957 0.41 5.16 14.35
C GLY A 957 -0.27 6.23 13.50
N ILE A 958 -1.47 5.91 13.02
CA ILE A 958 -2.27 6.80 12.16
C ILE A 958 -2.85 7.93 13.01
N CYS A 959 -2.59 9.17 12.62
CA CYS A 959 -3.22 10.37 13.16
C CYS A 959 -3.73 11.26 12.01
N MET A 960 -5.05 11.45 11.95
CA MET A 960 -5.70 12.36 10.99
C MET A 960 -5.88 13.78 11.54
N LEU A 961 -5.66 14.00 12.84
CA LEU A 961 -5.72 15.32 13.47
C LEU A 961 -4.52 16.16 13.03
N ARG A 962 -4.75 17.43 12.69
CA ARG A 962 -3.74 18.43 12.33
C ARG A 962 -3.47 19.35 13.54
N PRO A 963 -2.36 19.17 14.28
CA PRO A 963 -2.05 19.99 15.46
C PRO A 963 -1.42 21.33 15.10
N GLY A 964 -1.40 22.26 16.05
CA GLY A 964 -0.63 23.51 15.96
C GLY A 964 -1.12 24.53 14.95
N VAL A 965 -2.35 24.40 14.43
CA VAL A 965 -2.94 25.39 13.51
C VAL A 965 -3.51 26.56 14.33
N PRO A 966 -3.02 27.80 14.13
CA PRO A 966 -3.54 28.98 14.84
C PRO A 966 -5.05 29.13 14.69
N GLY A 967 -5.75 29.39 15.81
CA GLY A 967 -7.21 29.54 15.83
C GLY A 967 -8.02 28.24 15.65
N LEU A 968 -7.40 27.07 15.49
CA LEU A 968 -8.08 25.77 15.40
C LEU A 968 -7.53 24.74 16.39
N SER A 969 -6.21 24.54 16.41
CA SER A 969 -5.55 23.46 17.15
C SER A 969 -4.22 23.87 17.78
N GLU A 970 -4.01 25.17 18.03
CA GLU A 970 -2.81 25.72 18.69
C GLU A 970 -2.55 25.15 20.09
N ARG A 971 -3.59 24.69 20.78
CA ARG A 971 -3.53 24.04 22.10
C ARG A 971 -3.47 22.51 22.03
N ILE A 972 -3.32 21.95 20.83
CA ILE A 972 -3.21 20.52 20.61
C ILE A 972 -1.77 20.17 20.25
N ARG A 973 -1.15 19.34 21.09
CA ARG A 973 0.17 18.74 20.84
C ARG A 973 -0.01 17.25 20.56
N VAL A 974 0.66 16.75 19.53
CA VAL A 974 0.68 15.32 19.21
C VAL A 974 2.12 14.86 19.13
N VAL A 975 2.48 13.91 20.00
CA VAL A 975 3.76 13.22 19.98
C VAL A 975 3.57 11.75 19.61
N SER A 976 4.65 11.10 19.24
CA SER A 976 4.70 9.67 18.97
C SER A 976 5.98 9.11 19.55
N VAL A 977 5.85 8.00 20.26
CA VAL A 977 6.94 7.28 20.88
C VAL A 977 7.08 5.93 20.18
N LEU A 978 8.28 5.62 19.70
CA LEU A 978 8.66 4.35 19.10
C LEU A 978 10.03 3.98 19.64
N GLY A 979 10.24 2.70 19.92
CA GLY A 979 11.51 2.20 20.42
C GLY A 979 11.55 0.68 20.38
N ARG A 980 12.21 0.08 21.37
CA ARG A 980 12.34 -1.37 21.52
C ARG A 980 10.99 -2.11 21.48
N PHE A 981 9.99 -1.58 22.17
CA PHE A 981 8.67 -2.19 22.28
C PHE A 981 7.67 -1.48 21.38
N LEU A 982 6.69 -2.25 20.89
CA LEU A 982 5.57 -1.68 20.17
C LEU A 982 4.59 -1.07 21.17
N GLU A 983 4.55 0.26 21.26
CA GLU A 983 3.55 0.94 22.09
C GLU A 983 2.14 0.46 21.73
N HIS A 984 1.36 -0.06 22.67
CA HIS A 984 0.05 -0.64 22.36
C HIS A 984 -1.02 -0.32 23.41
N GLY A 985 -0.62 0.01 24.63
CA GLY A 985 -1.48 0.49 25.70
C GLY A 985 -2.25 1.73 25.30
N ARG A 986 -3.53 1.79 25.69
CA ARG A 986 -4.35 3.01 25.57
C ARG A 986 -4.67 3.55 26.94
N ILE A 987 -4.47 4.84 27.10
CA ILE A 987 -4.75 5.60 28.32
C ILE A 987 -5.56 6.82 27.92
N TYR A 988 -6.59 7.15 28.69
CA TYR A 988 -7.35 8.39 28.54
C TYR A 988 -7.41 9.08 29.88
N HIS A 989 -7.14 10.37 29.87
CA HIS A 989 -7.13 11.22 31.04
C HIS A 989 -7.88 12.52 30.78
N PHE A 990 -8.75 12.89 31.71
CA PHE A 990 -9.53 14.12 31.73
C PHE A 990 -9.33 14.80 33.10
N ALA A 991 -9.01 16.10 33.12
CA ALA A 991 -8.71 16.82 34.37
C ALA A 991 -9.95 17.10 35.23
N ASN A 992 -11.13 17.20 34.61
CA ASN A 992 -12.44 17.25 35.25
C ASN A 992 -12.50 18.24 36.43
N GLY A 993 -12.01 19.46 36.19
CA GLY A 993 -12.06 20.55 37.18
C GLY A 993 -11.28 20.31 38.48
N GLY A 994 -10.29 19.40 38.48
CA GLY A 994 -9.44 19.10 39.65
C GLY A 994 -9.60 17.69 40.20
N GLU A 995 -10.57 16.92 39.70
CA GLU A 995 -10.83 15.53 40.08
C GLU A 995 -10.52 14.59 38.91
N PRO A 996 -9.24 14.28 38.64
CA PRO A 996 -8.83 13.65 37.39
C PRO A 996 -9.39 12.25 37.23
N GLU A 997 -9.83 11.94 36.01
CA GLU A 997 -10.38 10.62 35.66
C GLU A 997 -9.43 9.90 34.69
N TYR A 998 -9.07 8.65 34.99
CA TYR A 998 -8.21 7.80 34.16
C TYR A 998 -8.99 6.60 33.62
N TYR A 999 -8.71 6.23 32.38
CA TYR A 999 -9.31 5.08 31.72
C TYR A 999 -8.27 4.29 30.93
N ILE A 1000 -8.46 2.97 30.85
CA ILE A 1000 -7.68 2.07 29.99
C ILE A 1000 -8.59 1.09 29.25
N GLY A 1001 -8.10 0.48 28.16
CA GLY A 1001 -8.77 -0.65 27.53
C GLY A 1001 -8.36 -0.84 26.06
N SER A 1002 -9.27 -1.41 25.28
CA SER A 1002 -8.94 -1.98 23.96
C SER A 1002 -9.14 -1.05 22.76
N ALA A 1003 -9.91 0.03 22.92
CA ALA A 1003 -10.32 0.89 21.81
C ALA A 1003 -9.21 1.88 21.39
N ASP A 1004 -9.24 2.27 20.12
CA ASP A 1004 -8.58 3.49 19.63
C ASP A 1004 -9.68 4.49 19.22
N TRP A 1005 -9.34 5.77 19.04
CA TRP A 1005 -10.27 6.75 18.47
C TRP A 1005 -10.33 6.65 16.94
N ARG A 1006 -10.82 5.50 16.45
CA ARG A 1006 -11.05 5.24 15.03
C ARG A 1006 -12.50 4.83 14.78
N PRO A 1007 -13.06 5.11 13.58
CA PRO A 1007 -14.47 4.81 13.28
C PRO A 1007 -14.84 3.34 13.53
N ARG A 1008 -13.96 2.42 13.13
CA ARG A 1008 -14.20 0.98 13.30
C ARG A 1008 -14.21 0.54 14.77
N ASN A 1009 -13.39 1.14 15.63
CA ASN A 1009 -13.29 0.78 17.03
C ASN A 1009 -14.51 1.30 17.80
N LEU A 1010 -14.97 2.51 17.47
CA LEU A 1010 -16.08 3.17 18.16
C LEU A 1010 -17.47 2.69 17.69
N ARG A 1011 -17.62 2.22 16.44
CA ARG A 1011 -18.94 1.93 15.83
C ARG A 1011 -19.11 0.53 15.24
N ARG A 1012 -18.02 -0.20 14.95
CA ARG A 1012 -18.08 -1.48 14.19
C ARG A 1012 -17.38 -2.64 14.91
N ARG A 1013 -17.07 -2.46 16.20
CA ARG A 1013 -16.40 -3.46 17.03
C ARG A 1013 -17.00 -3.46 18.43
N VAL A 1014 -16.92 -4.61 19.07
CA VAL A 1014 -17.09 -4.72 20.52
C VAL A 1014 -15.74 -4.39 21.16
N GLU A 1015 -15.67 -3.24 21.80
CA GLU A 1015 -14.50 -2.75 22.55
C GLU A 1015 -14.94 -2.38 23.96
N VAL A 1016 -14.02 -2.46 24.93
CA VAL A 1016 -14.28 -2.13 26.33
C VAL A 1016 -13.19 -1.19 26.84
N ILE A 1017 -13.62 -0.10 27.47
CA ILE A 1017 -12.79 0.81 28.25
C ILE A 1017 -13.31 0.82 29.69
N THR A 1018 -12.41 0.72 30.66
CA THR A 1018 -12.72 0.74 32.10
C THR A 1018 -12.11 1.97 32.77
N PRO A 1019 -12.81 2.61 33.74
CA PRO A 1019 -12.17 3.58 34.62
C PRO A 1019 -11.16 2.90 35.53
N VAL A 1020 -10.10 3.62 35.90
CA VAL A 1020 -9.09 3.22 36.89
C VAL A 1020 -9.24 4.15 38.08
N ARG A 1021 -9.51 3.59 39.27
CA ARG A 1021 -9.87 4.36 40.47
C ARG A 1021 -8.93 4.15 41.65
N ASP A 1022 -8.13 3.09 41.61
CA ASP A 1022 -7.10 2.85 42.62
C ASP A 1022 -6.05 3.98 42.55
N PRO A 1023 -5.75 4.68 43.66
CA PRO A 1023 -4.81 5.80 43.66
C PRO A 1023 -3.40 5.45 43.15
N SER A 1024 -2.92 4.25 43.47
CA SER A 1024 -1.57 3.81 43.06
C SER A 1024 -1.52 3.55 41.55
N ALA A 1025 -2.59 2.96 40.99
CA ALA A 1025 -2.74 2.75 39.57
C ALA A 1025 -2.88 4.07 38.80
N MET A 1026 -3.68 5.02 39.31
CA MET A 1026 -3.82 6.35 38.72
C MET A 1026 -2.48 7.10 38.67
N ALA A 1027 -1.73 7.11 39.78
CA ALA A 1027 -0.41 7.74 39.83
C ALA A 1027 0.60 7.08 38.86
N ARG A 1028 0.49 5.76 38.62
CA ARG A 1028 1.32 5.07 37.63
C ARG A 1028 0.96 5.48 36.20
N LEU A 1029 -0.33 5.59 35.88
CA LEU A 1029 -0.79 6.04 34.55
C LEU A 1029 -0.42 7.49 34.28
N ASP A 1030 -0.51 8.35 35.29
CA ASP A 1030 -0.11 9.75 35.21
C ASP A 1030 1.37 9.89 34.84
N ARG A 1031 2.26 9.21 35.59
CA ARG A 1031 3.69 9.16 35.29
C ARG A 1031 3.99 8.65 33.88
N LEU A 1032 3.33 7.56 33.45
CA LEU A 1032 3.51 7.04 32.10
C LEU A 1032 3.17 8.08 31.03
N LEU A 1033 2.06 8.82 31.21
CA LEU A 1033 1.69 9.89 30.29
C LEU A 1033 2.70 11.04 30.32
N GLU A 1034 3.15 11.45 31.51
CA GLU A 1034 4.13 12.53 31.68
C GLU A 1034 5.48 12.19 31.05
N ASP A 1035 6.01 11.01 31.35
CA ASP A 1035 7.30 10.53 30.84
C ASP A 1035 7.28 10.47 29.30
N GLU A 1036 6.24 9.89 28.70
CA GLU A 1036 6.12 9.81 27.24
C GLU A 1036 5.88 11.15 26.54
N LEU A 1037 5.19 12.08 27.22
CA LEU A 1037 4.97 13.44 26.72
C LEU A 1037 6.21 14.34 26.86
N ALA A 1038 7.12 13.99 27.77
CA ALA A 1038 8.38 14.68 28.03
C ALA A 1038 9.58 14.00 27.36
N ASP A 1039 9.40 12.81 26.76
CA ASP A 1039 10.47 12.05 26.14
C ASP A 1039 11.14 12.86 25.01
N PRO A 1040 12.44 13.21 25.15
CA PRO A 1040 13.17 13.94 24.11
C PRO A 1040 13.31 13.14 22.81
N ALA A 1041 13.22 11.81 22.86
CA ALA A 1041 13.24 10.94 21.70
C ALA A 1041 11.89 10.87 20.97
N ALA A 1042 10.82 11.46 21.52
CA ALA A 1042 9.50 11.46 20.89
C ALA A 1042 9.46 12.31 19.61
N TRP A 1043 8.78 11.81 18.59
CA TRP A 1043 8.50 12.59 17.38
C TRP A 1043 7.27 13.47 17.59
N THR A 1044 7.39 14.77 17.29
CA THR A 1044 6.27 15.71 17.26
C THR A 1044 5.66 15.78 15.85
N LEU A 1045 4.34 15.64 15.75
CA LEU A 1045 3.58 15.82 14.51
C LEU A 1045 3.44 17.32 14.20
N ALA A 1046 3.83 17.71 13.00
CA ALA A 1046 3.65 19.06 12.49
C ALA A 1046 2.31 19.24 11.75
N SER A 1047 1.91 20.50 11.56
CA SER A 1047 0.69 20.88 10.88
C SER A 1047 0.63 20.53 9.40
N ASP A 1048 1.72 20.09 8.76
CA ASP A 1048 1.73 19.58 7.37
C ASP A 1048 1.56 18.05 7.29
N GLY A 1049 1.59 17.36 8.44
CA GLY A 1049 1.51 15.91 8.57
C GLY A 1049 2.86 15.22 8.69
N SER A 1050 3.96 15.95 8.56
CA SER A 1050 5.31 15.42 8.78
C SER A 1050 5.61 15.27 10.27
N TYR A 1051 6.55 14.38 10.60
CA TYR A 1051 7.06 14.23 11.96
C TYR A 1051 8.48 14.78 12.07
N SER A 1052 8.76 15.43 13.20
CA SER A 1052 10.11 15.90 13.54
C SER A 1052 10.47 15.47 14.95
N ARG A 1053 11.73 15.10 15.16
CA ARG A 1053 12.30 14.79 16.47
C ARG A 1053 13.36 15.84 16.77
N GLN A 1054 13.32 16.43 17.96
CA GLN A 1054 14.43 17.26 18.42
C GLN A 1054 15.52 16.31 18.91
N LEU A 1055 16.57 16.12 18.10
CA LEU A 1055 17.74 15.42 18.60
C LEU A 1055 18.46 16.37 19.58
N PRO A 1056 18.85 15.88 20.76
CA PRO A 1056 19.60 16.67 21.74
C PRO A 1056 20.95 17.16 21.21
#